data_AF-A0A9C8ZHN3-F1
#
_entry.id   AF-A0A9C8ZHN3-F1
#
_cell.length_a   1.000
_cell.length_b   1.000
_cell.length_c   1.000
_cell.angle_alpha   90.00
_cell.angle_beta   90.00
_cell.angle_gamma   90.00
#
_symmetry.space_group_name_H-M   'P 1'
#
loop_
_entity.id
_entity.type
_entity.pdbx_description
1 polymer ?
#
loop_
_entity_poly.entity_id
_entity_poly.type
_entity_poly.pdbx_seq_one_letter_code
_entity_poly.pdbx_strand_id
1 'polypeptide(L)'
;MTIQGGGNTMPPGAGVTSGYTRNLGTDLTNDHPISFTFDTSLAQADGELRDPQNEPHLGTRSAGVQPVVPLEQGQAQCISCHDPHIRSTNTNENIKFLRLNRLQKVSPVVTAFDASNDIICLACHDKAGWVGSAHADDQVANEQYTDNAATLREFPLGTQVWESACLACHDTHAVQGSRRLLREGTDGPNAANGAKQGGSPAVEETCYACHSSDGGTLVTQGFNTEVPDIKSDFSLATHMPITSLDQAGGTEVHDIGSSSLPESGKDFLESNLKLGKGNLLNRHVECTDCHNPHRVIKNRRFNDDPFTPAVAGTHDHTAPHSNIASGVLRGAWGVEPIYLATEFGSEPFDFQVKRGNPPVYAPTDVNQSYVTREYQVCLKCHSNYAFDTPPMLGSSGGNTLYGANGLTRYTNQAMEFQAPLLHKGEVTATGSGSAVGNYTCTFPNNIGGTKTETCNAEPNNHRGWHPVMDNTGRTAAIRNMSASNFLDPFNDTSGANVGNQTMYCSDCHGSGTAAGTVVPAGGENGNPWGPHGSNNNFLLKGPWDTNTGDGNPDHLCFKCHDYDNYAWRNNPSPGLSGFRTAIGYTEPNGCLISHKPVNLHIGHAQKIGSSRFRCVWCHTAVPHGWKNKALLVNLNDVGPEAGQVAGTQVSSPYTREPYYLNSMLRIVNFAQSGNWKASDCGGGGGPTQGWMAGNCSNPP
;
A
#
# COMPACT_ATOMS: atom_id res chain seq x y z
N MET A 1 20.15 -1.94 52.60
CA MET A 1 20.16 -0.83 51.61
C MET A 1 19.00 0.08 51.97
N THR A 2 19.29 1.20 52.64
CA THR A 2 18.28 2.19 53.00
C THR A 2 18.08 3.07 51.77
N ILE A 3 16.97 2.91 51.06
CA ILE A 3 16.65 3.72 49.89
C ILE A 3 16.49 5.17 50.38
N GLN A 4 17.24 6.12 49.79
CA GLN A 4 17.10 7.55 50.08
C GLN A 4 15.62 7.94 49.85
N GLY A 5 14.91 8.26 50.94
CA GLY A 5 13.48 8.57 50.92
C GLY A 5 12.63 7.86 51.97
N GLY A 6 13.18 6.89 52.72
CA GLY A 6 12.47 6.29 53.88
C GLY A 6 11.31 5.34 53.52
N GLY A 7 11.18 4.94 52.26
CA GLY A 7 10.22 3.92 51.83
C GLY A 7 10.80 2.50 51.90
N ASN A 8 9.96 1.51 52.24
CA ASN A 8 10.30 0.08 52.21
C ASN A 8 10.23 -0.53 50.79
N THR A 9 9.97 0.27 49.76
CA THR A 9 9.80 -0.17 48.36
C THR A 9 10.56 0.76 47.40
N MET A 10 10.97 0.23 46.24
CA MET A 10 11.57 1.07 45.19
C MET A 10 10.51 2.07 44.66
N PRO A 11 10.83 3.37 44.56
CA PRO A 11 9.90 4.35 44.02
C PRO A 11 9.60 4.04 42.55
N PRO A 12 8.36 4.24 42.06
CA PRO A 12 7.92 3.76 40.75
C PRO A 12 8.47 4.54 39.55
N GLY A 13 9.44 5.44 39.73
CA GLY A 13 9.97 6.27 38.64
C GLY A 13 8.91 7.21 38.08
N ALA A 14 8.67 7.17 36.77
CA ALA A 14 7.68 8.02 36.10
C ALA A 14 6.24 7.48 36.16
N GLY A 15 6.00 6.37 36.87
CA GLY A 15 4.69 5.75 37.03
C GLY A 15 4.77 4.23 36.99
N VAL A 16 3.90 3.56 37.76
CA VAL A 16 3.91 2.08 37.90
C VAL A 16 3.56 1.34 36.61
N THR A 17 2.89 2.01 35.66
CA THR A 17 2.48 1.45 34.37
C THR A 17 3.33 1.95 33.20
N SER A 18 4.28 2.86 33.44
CA SER A 18 5.13 3.46 32.41
C SER A 18 6.33 2.57 32.07
N GLY A 19 6.89 2.70 30.87
CA GLY A 19 8.17 2.05 30.49
C GLY A 19 9.39 2.59 31.27
N TYR A 20 9.21 3.67 32.03
CA TYR A 20 10.22 4.24 32.92
C TYR A 20 9.96 3.87 34.39
N THR A 21 9.20 2.81 34.62
CA THR A 21 9.01 2.23 35.95
C THR A 21 10.32 1.66 36.47
N ARG A 22 10.55 1.77 37.79
CA ARG A 22 11.64 1.07 38.48
C ARG A 22 11.16 -0.19 39.21
N ASN A 23 9.90 -0.57 38.98
CA ASN A 23 9.25 -1.71 39.59
C ASN A 23 8.75 -2.65 38.49
N LEU A 24 9.45 -3.76 38.28
CA LEU A 24 9.11 -4.78 37.27
C LEU A 24 7.88 -5.62 37.69
N GLY A 25 7.40 -5.51 38.92
CA GLY A 25 6.24 -6.26 39.39
C GLY A 25 6.45 -7.79 39.31
N THR A 26 5.36 -8.52 39.11
CA THR A 26 5.35 -9.99 38.96
C THR A 26 4.87 -10.46 37.59
N ASP A 27 4.34 -9.53 36.78
CA ASP A 27 3.96 -9.77 35.40
C ASP A 27 5.10 -9.27 34.52
N LEU A 28 5.78 -10.20 33.84
CA LEU A 28 6.95 -9.93 33.00
C LEU A 28 6.61 -10.00 31.51
N THR A 29 5.33 -9.96 31.13
CA THR A 29 4.89 -10.12 29.74
C THR A 29 5.35 -8.98 28.82
N ASN A 30 5.68 -7.83 29.38
CA ASN A 30 6.23 -6.65 28.73
C ASN A 30 7.75 -6.48 28.94
N ASP A 31 8.43 -7.50 29.48
CA ASP A 31 9.87 -7.49 29.75
C ASP A 31 10.62 -8.45 28.84
N HIS A 32 11.87 -8.12 28.52
CA HIS A 32 12.74 -9.00 27.75
C HIS A 32 12.89 -10.33 28.50
N PRO A 33 12.66 -11.48 27.85
CA PRO A 33 12.70 -12.76 28.51
C PRO A 33 14.09 -13.04 29.09
N ILE A 34 14.09 -13.69 30.26
CA ILE A 34 15.27 -14.24 30.95
C ILE A 34 14.92 -15.63 31.47
N SER A 35 15.90 -16.38 31.97
CA SER A 35 15.72 -17.75 32.48
C SER A 35 15.22 -18.75 31.43
N PHE A 36 15.63 -18.57 30.18
CA PHE A 36 15.39 -19.53 29.10
C PHE A 36 16.70 -20.05 28.54
N THR A 37 16.67 -21.26 27.98
CA THR A 37 17.83 -21.87 27.32
C THR A 37 18.18 -21.09 26.06
N PHE A 38 19.41 -20.59 25.98
CA PHE A 38 19.94 -19.91 24.81
C PHE A 38 20.97 -20.83 24.15
N ASP A 39 20.56 -21.53 23.10
CA ASP A 39 21.36 -22.56 22.44
C ASP A 39 21.20 -22.53 20.91
N THR A 40 21.93 -23.39 20.21
CA THR A 40 21.89 -23.56 18.75
C THR A 40 20.49 -23.88 18.22
N SER A 41 19.69 -24.65 18.97
CA SER A 41 18.35 -25.06 18.52
C SER A 41 17.41 -23.87 18.51
N LEU A 42 17.46 -23.03 19.56
CA LEU A 42 16.69 -21.80 19.62
C LEU A 42 17.14 -20.83 18.51
N ALA A 43 18.46 -20.69 18.30
CA ALA A 43 18.99 -19.81 17.27
C ALA A 43 18.51 -20.17 15.87
N GLN A 44 18.51 -21.47 15.55
CA GLN A 44 17.99 -21.99 14.27
C GLN A 44 16.47 -21.84 14.14
N ALA A 45 15.72 -21.98 15.24
CA ALA A 45 14.26 -21.84 15.21
C ALA A 45 13.81 -20.38 15.01
N ASP A 46 14.52 -19.43 15.63
CA ASP A 46 14.23 -17.99 15.52
C ASP A 46 14.70 -17.41 14.18
N GLY A 47 15.92 -17.75 13.77
CA GLY A 47 16.52 -17.28 12.52
C GLY A 47 17.16 -15.89 12.56
N GLU A 48 17.06 -15.15 13.67
CA GLU A 48 17.73 -13.87 13.94
C GLU A 48 18.43 -13.82 15.31
N LEU A 49 18.60 -14.96 15.98
CA LEU A 49 19.46 -15.08 17.15
C LEU A 49 20.82 -15.64 16.76
N ARG A 50 21.87 -15.10 17.38
CA ARG A 50 23.22 -15.62 17.21
C ARG A 50 23.39 -16.94 17.96
N ASP A 51 24.05 -17.89 17.33
CA ASP A 51 24.35 -19.19 17.93
C ASP A 51 25.49 -19.06 18.95
N PRO A 52 25.25 -19.35 20.25
CA PRO A 52 26.29 -19.25 21.28
C PRO A 52 27.45 -20.24 21.10
N GLN A 53 27.34 -21.23 20.21
CA GLN A 53 28.48 -22.10 19.86
C GLN A 53 29.42 -21.47 18.83
N ASN A 54 28.94 -20.51 18.04
CA ASN A 54 29.69 -19.90 16.94
C ASN A 54 30.21 -18.50 17.28
N GLU A 55 29.71 -17.88 18.35
CA GLU A 55 30.09 -16.54 18.76
C GLU A 55 31.03 -16.54 19.98
N PRO A 56 32.24 -15.98 19.88
CA PRO A 56 33.24 -16.04 20.95
C PRO A 56 32.87 -15.19 22.19
N HIS A 57 32.00 -14.18 22.03
CA HIS A 57 31.56 -13.32 23.13
C HIS A 57 30.40 -13.92 23.93
N LEU A 58 29.71 -14.93 23.38
CA LEU A 58 28.61 -15.65 24.04
C LEU A 58 29.12 -16.99 24.59
N GLY A 59 28.68 -17.35 25.80
CA GLY A 59 28.96 -18.71 26.28
C GLY A 59 28.61 -18.95 27.73
N THR A 60 28.55 -20.22 28.11
CA THR A 60 28.34 -20.61 29.51
C THR A 60 29.58 -20.27 30.33
N ARG A 61 29.40 -19.44 31.35
CA ARG A 61 30.51 -19.10 32.25
C ARG A 61 30.87 -20.29 33.14
N SER A 62 32.15 -20.43 33.44
CA SER A 62 32.66 -21.43 34.39
C SER A 62 33.93 -20.89 35.07
N ALA A 63 34.49 -21.63 36.03
CA ALA A 63 35.79 -21.26 36.60
C ALA A 63 36.84 -21.15 35.47
N GLY A 64 37.46 -19.97 35.33
CA GLY A 64 38.43 -19.68 34.27
C GLY A 64 37.85 -19.29 32.90
N VAL A 65 36.52 -19.34 32.71
CA VAL A 65 35.86 -18.98 31.45
C VAL A 65 34.89 -17.82 31.71
N GLN A 66 35.22 -16.66 31.15
CA GLN A 66 34.48 -15.40 31.36
C GLN A 66 34.08 -14.77 30.02
N PRO A 67 33.02 -15.27 29.37
CA PRO A 67 32.49 -14.66 28.16
C PRO A 67 31.98 -13.25 28.45
N VAL A 68 32.01 -12.39 27.43
CA VAL A 68 31.54 -10.98 27.57
C VAL A 68 30.04 -10.95 27.86
N VAL A 69 29.28 -11.82 27.21
CA VAL A 69 27.86 -12.06 27.48
C VAL A 69 27.73 -13.47 28.07
N PRO A 70 27.81 -13.61 29.41
CA PRO A 70 27.81 -14.91 30.06
C PRO A 70 26.41 -15.51 30.12
N LEU A 71 26.31 -16.80 29.81
CA LEU A 71 25.16 -17.64 30.11
C LEU A 71 25.40 -18.37 31.43
N GLU A 72 24.37 -18.52 32.24
CA GLU A 72 24.41 -19.32 33.48
C GLU A 72 23.76 -20.67 33.18
N GLN A 73 24.55 -21.75 33.22
CA GLN A 73 24.07 -23.11 32.90
C GLN A 73 23.37 -23.19 31.52
N GLY A 74 23.90 -22.47 30.52
CA GLY A 74 23.31 -22.40 29.17
C GLY A 74 22.06 -21.52 29.05
N GLN A 75 21.71 -20.75 30.08
CA GLN A 75 20.56 -19.85 30.06
C GLN A 75 20.96 -18.39 30.02
N ALA A 76 20.19 -17.59 29.26
CA ALA A 76 20.26 -16.14 29.33
C ALA A 76 19.64 -15.67 30.67
N GLN A 77 20.38 -14.84 31.41
CA GLN A 77 20.00 -14.36 32.74
C GLN A 77 20.24 -12.86 32.86
N CYS A 78 19.85 -12.25 33.97
CA CYS A 78 20.11 -10.82 34.24
C CYS A 78 21.61 -10.49 34.10
N ILE A 79 22.48 -11.42 34.51
CA ILE A 79 23.93 -11.26 34.44
C ILE A 79 24.49 -11.33 33.02
N SER A 80 23.71 -11.80 32.03
CA SER A 80 24.13 -11.80 30.63
C SER A 80 24.29 -10.38 30.11
N CYS A 81 23.40 -9.47 30.54
CA CYS A 81 23.43 -8.06 30.13
C CYS A 81 24.07 -7.16 31.20
N HIS A 82 23.83 -7.45 32.49
CA HIS A 82 24.26 -6.59 33.59
C HIS A 82 25.45 -7.14 34.37
N ASP A 83 26.30 -6.21 34.82
CA ASP A 83 27.29 -6.45 35.86
C ASP A 83 27.15 -5.41 36.98
N PRO A 84 26.71 -5.78 38.19
CA PRO A 84 26.52 -4.81 39.27
C PRO A 84 27.84 -4.16 39.75
N HIS A 85 29.00 -4.66 39.31
CA HIS A 85 30.31 -4.17 39.73
C HIS A 85 30.99 -3.24 38.71
N ILE A 86 30.41 -3.04 37.52
CA ILE A 86 30.96 -2.11 36.53
C ILE A 86 30.38 -0.71 36.71
N ARG A 87 31.16 0.30 36.34
CA ARG A 87 30.74 1.70 36.31
C ARG A 87 31.51 2.42 35.19
N SER A 88 30.90 3.43 34.57
CA SER A 88 31.64 4.29 33.66
C SER A 88 32.68 5.10 34.43
N THR A 89 33.84 5.31 33.82
CA THR A 89 34.83 6.28 34.28
C THR A 89 34.49 7.70 33.82
N ASN A 90 33.58 7.84 32.85
CA ASN A 90 33.01 9.11 32.42
C ASN A 90 31.78 9.44 33.30
N THR A 91 31.86 10.52 34.08
CA THR A 91 30.78 10.93 34.99
C THR A 91 29.50 11.37 34.28
N ASN A 92 29.57 11.65 32.98
CA ASN A 92 28.43 12.06 32.17
C ASN A 92 27.76 10.88 31.44
N GLU A 93 28.29 9.66 31.60
CA GLU A 93 27.76 8.47 30.95
C GLU A 93 26.97 7.60 31.93
N ASN A 94 25.71 7.30 31.59
CA ASN A 94 24.90 6.34 32.31
C ASN A 94 24.86 5.00 31.57
N ILE A 95 25.79 4.10 31.95
CA ILE A 95 25.91 2.77 31.35
C ILE A 95 24.89 1.76 31.90
N LYS A 96 24.05 2.12 32.88
CA LYS A 96 23.00 1.24 33.43
C LYS A 96 23.51 -0.16 33.88
N PHE A 97 24.75 -0.24 34.35
CA PHE A 97 25.44 -1.50 34.68
C PHE A 97 25.51 -2.50 33.51
N LEU A 98 25.42 -2.04 32.26
CA LEU A 98 25.48 -2.89 31.07
C LEU A 98 26.92 -3.28 30.72
N ARG A 99 27.16 -4.57 30.45
CA ARG A 99 28.49 -5.12 30.10
C ARG A 99 29.06 -4.58 28.80
N LEU A 100 28.18 -4.16 27.90
CA LEU A 100 28.46 -3.72 26.54
C LEU A 100 27.80 -2.35 26.31
N ASN A 101 28.04 -1.76 25.14
CA ASN A 101 27.52 -0.43 24.83
C ASN A 101 26.00 -0.36 24.96
N ARG A 102 25.52 0.68 25.62
CA ARG A 102 24.10 1.01 25.70
C ARG A 102 23.56 1.62 24.41
N LEU A 103 24.41 2.32 23.67
CA LEU A 103 24.09 3.05 22.44
C LEU A 103 25.08 2.63 21.35
N GLN A 104 24.63 2.64 20.10
CA GLN A 104 25.48 2.41 18.94
C GLN A 104 26.51 3.54 18.83
N LYS A 105 27.76 3.21 18.49
CA LYS A 105 28.86 4.20 18.39
C LYS A 105 29.24 4.57 16.96
N VAL A 106 29.02 3.65 16.03
CA VAL A 106 29.26 3.84 14.58
C VAL A 106 28.17 3.11 13.81
N SER A 107 27.80 3.56 12.61
CA SER A 107 26.89 2.78 11.79
C SER A 107 27.47 1.39 11.50
N PRO A 108 26.66 0.32 11.65
CA PRO A 108 27.14 -1.03 11.43
C PRO A 108 27.40 -1.25 9.94
N VAL A 109 28.60 -1.73 9.60
CA VAL A 109 29.05 -1.98 8.21
C VAL A 109 29.14 -3.46 7.86
N VAL A 110 29.15 -4.33 8.87
CA VAL A 110 29.19 -5.79 8.74
C VAL A 110 28.27 -6.41 9.79
N THR A 111 27.86 -7.66 9.58
CA THR A 111 26.97 -8.37 10.50
C THR A 111 27.71 -9.00 11.70
N ALA A 112 29.04 -9.07 11.68
CA ALA A 112 29.81 -9.55 12.83
C ALA A 112 29.72 -8.53 13.98
N PHE A 113 29.44 -9.01 15.19
CA PHE A 113 29.31 -8.15 16.37
C PHE A 113 30.66 -7.54 16.78
N ASP A 114 30.68 -6.22 16.99
CA ASP A 114 31.83 -5.49 17.52
C ASP A 114 31.51 -4.91 18.91
N ALA A 115 32.06 -5.55 19.95
CA ALA A 115 31.88 -5.12 21.34
C ALA A 115 32.30 -3.66 21.64
N SER A 116 33.16 -3.07 20.81
CA SER A 116 33.62 -1.69 20.99
C SER A 116 32.61 -0.67 20.47
N ASN A 117 31.80 -1.05 19.49
CA ASN A 117 30.99 -0.13 18.70
C ASN A 117 29.49 -0.43 18.74
N ASP A 118 29.13 -1.71 18.80
CA ASP A 118 27.75 -2.15 18.69
C ASP A 118 27.00 -2.09 20.01
N ILE A 119 25.72 -1.72 19.92
CA ILE A 119 24.78 -1.81 21.03
C ILE A 119 24.64 -3.26 21.51
N ILE A 120 24.51 -3.45 22.83
CA ILE A 120 24.44 -4.77 23.48
C ILE A 120 23.42 -5.73 22.87
N CYS A 121 22.31 -5.22 22.33
CA CYS A 121 21.27 -6.03 21.69
C CYS A 121 21.83 -6.88 20.54
N LEU A 122 22.75 -6.32 19.75
CA LEU A 122 23.37 -7.00 18.61
C LEU A 122 24.35 -8.10 19.02
N ALA A 123 24.70 -8.20 20.31
CA ALA A 123 25.50 -9.30 20.82
C ALA A 123 24.74 -10.63 20.81
N CYS A 124 23.40 -10.60 20.87
CA CYS A 124 22.55 -11.79 20.82
C CYS A 124 21.66 -11.84 19.58
N HIS A 125 21.29 -10.69 19.02
CA HIS A 125 20.43 -10.59 17.85
C HIS A 125 21.23 -10.27 16.58
N ASP A 126 21.07 -11.09 15.54
CA ASP A 126 21.51 -10.81 14.18
C ASP A 126 20.28 -10.51 13.31
N LYS A 127 19.88 -9.25 13.31
CA LYS A 127 18.69 -8.77 12.59
C LYS A 127 18.98 -8.67 11.10
N ALA A 128 18.31 -9.49 10.31
CA ALA A 128 18.56 -9.57 8.88
C ALA A 128 18.23 -8.24 8.20
N GLY A 129 19.25 -7.58 7.64
CA GLY A 129 19.14 -6.30 6.95
C GLY A 129 19.29 -5.05 7.82
N TRP A 130 19.58 -5.20 9.12
CA TRP A 130 19.86 -4.06 10.01
C TRP A 130 21.05 -3.22 9.53
N VAL A 131 22.13 -3.90 9.12
CA VAL A 131 23.30 -3.28 8.47
C VAL A 131 22.85 -2.58 7.17
N GLY A 132 23.06 -1.27 7.11
CA GLY A 132 22.62 -0.40 6.01
C GLY A 132 21.14 -0.01 6.04
N SER A 133 20.35 -0.43 7.04
CA SER A 133 18.97 0.06 7.18
C SER A 133 18.96 1.55 7.52
N ALA A 134 17.90 2.25 7.11
CA ALA A 134 17.70 3.67 7.38
C ALA A 134 17.81 4.02 8.88
N HIS A 135 17.37 3.12 9.76
CA HIS A 135 17.40 3.34 11.21
C HIS A 135 18.76 3.04 11.87
N ALA A 136 19.71 2.45 11.13
CA ALA A 136 21.06 2.16 11.60
C ALA A 136 22.13 3.08 10.99
N ASP A 137 21.73 3.92 10.03
CA ASP A 137 22.63 4.72 9.18
C ASP A 137 22.72 6.17 9.67
N ASP A 138 23.94 6.66 9.88
CA ASP A 138 24.26 7.99 10.39
C ASP A 138 24.06 9.12 9.37
N GLN A 139 23.80 8.78 8.11
CA GLN A 139 23.40 9.71 7.06
C GLN A 139 21.89 9.81 6.91
N VAL A 140 21.13 8.87 7.49
CA VAL A 140 19.67 8.77 7.32
C VAL A 140 18.92 9.10 8.60
N ALA A 141 19.21 8.42 9.71
CA ALA A 141 18.52 8.62 10.99
C ALA A 141 19.32 9.55 11.91
N ASN A 142 19.76 10.69 11.36
CA ASN A 142 20.67 11.63 12.02
C ASN A 142 19.95 12.75 12.77
N GLU A 143 18.63 12.69 12.87
CA GLU A 143 17.85 13.62 13.65
C GLU A 143 18.17 13.50 15.13
N GLN A 144 18.38 14.63 15.79
CA GLN A 144 18.67 14.70 17.21
C GLN A 144 17.38 14.69 18.03
N TYR A 145 17.39 13.97 19.15
CA TYR A 145 16.33 14.08 20.15
C TYR A 145 16.31 15.49 20.76
N THR A 146 15.12 15.98 21.13
CA THR A 146 15.00 17.17 21.98
C THR A 146 15.62 16.89 23.35
N ASP A 147 16.10 17.93 24.05
CA ASP A 147 16.69 17.77 25.40
C ASP A 147 15.72 17.09 26.38
N ASN A 148 14.43 17.41 26.29
CA ASN A 148 13.39 16.80 27.10
C ASN A 148 13.21 15.32 26.77
N ALA A 149 13.15 14.96 25.48
CA ALA A 149 12.99 13.58 25.05
C ALA A 149 14.23 12.73 25.39
N ALA A 150 15.42 13.28 25.22
CA ALA A 150 16.69 12.65 25.61
C ALA A 150 16.74 12.46 27.13
N THR A 151 16.39 13.47 27.92
CA THR A 151 16.34 13.38 29.39
C THR A 151 15.36 12.32 29.86
N LEU A 152 14.16 12.27 29.28
CA LEU A 152 13.14 11.26 29.62
C LEU A 152 13.66 9.84 29.40
N ARG A 153 14.33 9.61 28.26
CA ARG A 153 14.91 8.33 27.85
C ARG A 153 16.27 8.05 28.51
N GLU A 154 16.75 8.97 29.33
CA GLU A 154 18.08 8.99 29.92
C GLU A 154 19.20 8.77 28.88
N PHE A 155 19.01 9.33 27.69
CA PHE A 155 20.04 9.42 26.66
C PHE A 155 20.93 10.65 26.92
N PRO A 156 22.21 10.60 26.56
CA PRO A 156 23.04 11.81 26.50
C PRO A 156 22.38 12.89 25.65
N LEU A 157 22.55 14.16 26.02
CA LEU A 157 22.05 15.27 25.20
C LEU A 157 22.73 15.27 23.84
N GLY A 158 21.99 15.61 22.79
CA GLY A 158 22.46 15.57 21.40
C GLY A 158 22.47 14.17 20.76
N THR A 159 21.99 13.13 21.45
CA THR A 159 21.86 11.78 20.87
C THR A 159 21.02 11.82 19.59
N GLN A 160 21.48 11.14 18.54
CA GLN A 160 20.77 10.95 17.28
C GLN A 160 20.01 9.62 17.26
N VAL A 161 19.02 9.48 16.37
CA VAL A 161 18.20 8.26 16.29
C VAL A 161 19.03 7.02 15.94
N TRP A 162 19.99 7.12 15.02
CA TRP A 162 20.88 5.99 14.68
C TRP A 162 21.75 5.53 15.86
N GLU A 163 22.11 6.44 16.79
CA GLU A 163 22.88 6.10 18.00
C GLU A 163 22.01 5.34 19.03
N SER A 164 20.74 5.73 19.17
CA SER A 164 19.80 5.00 20.03
C SER A 164 19.38 3.67 19.43
N ALA A 165 19.46 3.51 18.10
CA ALA A 165 19.37 2.24 17.38
C ALA A 165 18.14 1.42 17.83
N CYS A 166 18.36 0.21 18.34
CA CYS A 166 17.28 -0.66 18.83
C CYS A 166 16.43 0.01 19.93
N LEU A 167 17.03 0.85 20.77
CA LEU A 167 16.34 1.57 21.83
C LEU A 167 15.51 2.76 21.32
N ALA A 168 15.56 3.10 20.03
CA ALA A 168 14.62 4.05 19.44
C ALA A 168 13.19 3.48 19.50
N CYS A 169 13.04 2.16 19.28
CA CYS A 169 11.76 1.48 19.14
C CYS A 169 11.47 0.46 20.24
N HIS A 170 12.50 -0.11 20.88
CA HIS A 170 12.34 -1.15 21.89
C HIS A 170 12.74 -0.69 23.28
N ASP A 171 12.03 -1.18 24.29
CA ASP A 171 12.42 -1.13 25.69
C ASP A 171 12.47 -2.54 26.25
N THR A 172 13.57 -2.88 26.94
CA THR A 172 13.69 -4.18 27.62
C THR A 172 12.65 -4.36 28.72
N HIS A 173 12.04 -3.26 29.18
CA HIS A 173 10.97 -3.18 30.15
C HIS A 173 9.94 -2.18 29.61
N ALA A 174 9.03 -2.64 28.75
CA ALA A 174 8.14 -1.75 28.01
C ALA A 174 7.01 -1.21 28.90
N VAL A 175 6.29 -0.20 28.40
CA VAL A 175 5.07 0.30 29.04
C VAL A 175 4.04 -0.83 29.20
N GLN A 176 3.30 -0.87 30.31
CA GLN A 176 2.30 -1.90 30.53
C GLN A 176 1.24 -1.87 29.42
N GLY A 177 0.91 -3.03 28.86
CA GLY A 177 -0.03 -3.15 27.74
C GLY A 177 0.63 -3.07 26.36
N SER A 178 1.90 -2.69 26.26
CA SER A 178 2.66 -2.77 25.00
C SER A 178 2.86 -4.23 24.57
N ARG A 179 2.91 -4.45 23.26
CA ARG A 179 3.34 -5.71 22.65
C ARG A 179 4.77 -5.62 22.14
N ARG A 180 5.44 -6.76 22.00
CA ARG A 180 6.75 -6.88 21.33
C ARG A 180 7.84 -5.96 21.89
N LEU A 181 7.84 -5.73 23.20
CA LEU A 181 8.80 -4.85 23.89
C LEU A 181 8.86 -3.45 23.26
N LEU A 182 7.77 -2.98 22.64
CA LEU A 182 7.77 -1.71 21.94
C LEU A 182 7.72 -0.56 22.94
N ARG A 183 8.62 0.41 22.74
CA ARG A 183 8.70 1.62 23.54
C ARG A 183 7.45 2.45 23.29
N GLU A 184 6.75 2.78 24.38
CA GLU A 184 5.56 3.66 24.33
C GLU A 184 4.47 3.17 23.34
N GLY A 185 4.48 1.88 22.98
CA GLY A 185 3.55 1.25 22.03
C GLY A 185 2.16 0.97 22.58
N THR A 186 1.53 1.99 23.19
CA THR A 186 0.18 1.90 23.75
C THR A 186 -0.64 3.16 23.50
N ASP A 187 -1.97 2.98 23.43
CA ASP A 187 -2.95 4.06 23.29
C ASP A 187 -3.19 4.88 24.58
N GLY A 188 -2.43 4.59 25.65
CA GLY A 188 -2.58 5.25 26.93
C GLY A 188 -2.23 6.74 26.92
N PRO A 189 -2.62 7.48 27.96
CA PRO A 189 -2.32 8.89 28.05
C PRO A 189 -0.82 9.13 28.33
N ASN A 190 -0.33 10.31 27.92
CA ASN A 190 0.98 10.79 28.31
C ASN A 190 0.92 11.48 29.68
N ALA A 191 1.91 11.21 30.52
CA ALA A 191 2.16 12.00 31.72
C ALA A 191 2.76 13.36 31.38
N ALA A 192 2.83 14.26 32.36
CA ALA A 192 3.35 15.62 32.18
C ALA A 192 4.79 15.70 31.65
N ASN A 193 5.59 14.65 31.88
CA ASN A 193 6.96 14.53 31.37
C ASN A 193 7.05 13.87 29.98
N GLY A 194 5.92 13.53 29.36
CA GLY A 194 5.83 12.88 28.04
C GLY A 194 5.74 11.36 28.08
N ALA A 195 5.93 10.70 29.23
CA ALA A 195 5.90 9.23 29.31
C ALA A 195 4.49 8.66 29.16
N LYS A 196 4.31 7.64 28.31
CA LYS A 196 3.07 6.85 28.25
C LYS A 196 2.76 6.14 29.58
N GLN A 197 1.48 6.11 29.95
CA GLN A 197 0.99 5.56 31.22
C GLN A 197 0.03 4.37 31.00
N GLY A 198 0.58 3.22 30.61
CA GLY A 198 -0.21 2.02 30.34
C GLY A 198 -1.02 2.14 29.04
N GLY A 199 -2.17 1.46 28.97
CA GLY A 199 -3.07 1.46 27.81
C GLY A 199 -3.25 0.08 27.19
N SER A 200 -3.94 0.05 26.06
CA SER A 200 -4.02 -1.11 25.17
C SER A 200 -2.87 -1.09 24.16
N PRO A 201 -2.51 -2.25 23.58
CA PRO A 201 -1.50 -2.31 22.52
C PRO A 201 -1.81 -1.36 21.35
N ALA A 202 -0.81 -0.59 20.93
CA ALA A 202 -0.86 0.34 19.80
C ALA A 202 0.57 0.53 19.23
N VAL A 203 0.98 -0.30 18.28
CA VAL A 203 2.34 -0.27 17.70
C VAL A 203 2.64 1.04 16.99
N GLU A 204 1.63 1.67 16.38
CA GLU A 204 1.72 2.92 15.66
C GLU A 204 2.24 4.06 16.53
N GLU A 205 1.92 4.06 17.84
CA GLU A 205 2.39 5.09 18.77
C GLU A 205 3.92 5.09 18.92
N THR A 206 4.57 3.93 18.73
CA THR A 206 6.04 3.84 18.69
C THR A 206 6.60 4.59 17.48
N CYS A 207 5.96 4.42 16.32
CA CYS A 207 6.36 5.08 15.08
C CYS A 207 6.08 6.59 15.14
N TYR A 208 4.92 6.97 15.66
CA TYR A 208 4.46 8.35 15.78
C TYR A 208 5.31 9.20 16.71
N ALA A 209 6.11 8.59 17.60
CA ALA A 209 7.09 9.32 18.39
C ALA A 209 7.96 10.22 17.51
N CYS A 210 8.43 9.71 16.35
CA CYS A 210 9.26 10.44 15.40
C CYS A 210 8.51 10.83 14.12
N HIS A 211 7.62 9.96 13.62
CA HIS A 211 6.93 10.16 12.33
C HIS A 211 5.58 10.87 12.49
N SER A 212 5.60 12.06 13.10
CA SER A 212 4.41 12.87 13.35
C SER A 212 4.72 14.36 13.35
N SER A 213 3.70 15.21 13.19
CA SER A 213 3.83 16.66 13.41
C SER A 213 3.77 17.12 14.87
N ASP A 214 3.70 16.21 15.84
CA ASP A 214 3.44 16.56 17.26
C ASP A 214 4.59 17.36 17.90
N GLY A 215 5.80 17.27 17.35
CA GLY A 215 6.92 18.19 17.65
C GLY A 215 7.57 18.03 19.02
N GLY A 216 7.55 16.84 19.62
CA GLY A 216 8.06 16.60 20.98
C GLY A 216 9.34 15.76 21.10
N THR A 217 9.63 14.91 20.11
CA THR A 217 10.68 13.88 20.24
C THR A 217 11.98 14.30 19.59
N LEU A 218 11.93 14.77 18.34
CA LEU A 218 13.11 15.21 17.59
C LEU A 218 13.13 16.72 17.42
N VAL A 219 14.33 17.28 17.26
CA VAL A 219 14.53 18.71 16.98
C VAL A 219 13.96 19.09 15.61
N THR A 220 14.03 18.18 14.65
CA THR A 220 13.48 18.34 13.30
C THR A 220 12.52 17.18 13.04
N GLN A 221 11.22 17.49 12.99
CA GLN A 221 10.16 16.51 12.91
C GLN A 221 8.90 17.14 12.27
N GLY A 222 8.19 16.36 11.46
CA GLY A 222 6.93 16.76 10.85
C GLY A 222 7.05 17.17 9.38
N PHE A 223 6.09 17.95 8.90
CA PHE A 223 5.99 18.36 7.49
C PHE A 223 7.19 19.19 7.02
N ASN A 224 7.64 18.96 5.77
CA ASN A 224 8.83 19.55 5.16
C ASN A 224 10.16 19.19 5.85
N THR A 225 10.20 18.06 6.56
CA THR A 225 11.42 17.50 7.13
C THR A 225 11.79 16.18 6.45
N GLU A 226 13.02 15.72 6.63
CA GLU A 226 13.45 14.42 6.10
C GLU A 226 12.74 13.25 6.80
N VAL A 227 12.13 13.49 7.97
CA VAL A 227 11.30 12.53 8.71
C VAL A 227 9.86 12.63 8.22
N PRO A 228 9.32 11.59 7.57
CA PRO A 228 7.94 11.63 7.08
C PRO A 228 6.93 11.74 8.23
N ASP A 229 5.97 12.65 8.07
CA ASP A 229 4.80 12.78 8.95
C ASP A 229 3.67 11.85 8.47
N ILE A 230 3.65 10.62 8.98
CA ILE A 230 2.60 9.65 8.65
C ILE A 230 1.38 9.79 9.56
N LYS A 231 1.56 10.26 10.80
CA LYS A 231 0.48 10.39 11.78
C LYS A 231 -0.65 11.30 11.29
N SER A 232 -0.28 12.39 10.62
CA SER A 232 -1.25 13.33 10.05
C SER A 232 -2.18 12.66 9.03
N ASP A 233 -1.65 11.77 8.17
CA ASP A 233 -2.45 11.04 7.19
C ASP A 233 -3.39 10.03 7.89
N PHE A 234 -2.89 9.26 8.87
CA PHE A 234 -3.74 8.33 9.63
C PHE A 234 -4.82 9.03 10.47
N SER A 235 -4.71 10.35 10.68
CA SER A 235 -5.73 11.16 11.36
C SER A 235 -6.83 11.68 10.41
N LEU A 236 -6.72 11.44 9.10
CA LEU A 236 -7.70 11.87 8.10
C LEU A 236 -8.99 11.05 8.18
N ALA A 237 -10.08 11.58 7.61
CA ALA A 237 -11.41 10.98 7.75
C ALA A 237 -11.52 9.55 7.21
N THR A 238 -10.81 9.23 6.12
CA THR A 238 -10.70 7.87 5.59
C THR A 238 -9.26 7.39 5.71
N HIS A 239 -8.99 6.37 6.51
CA HIS A 239 -7.65 5.85 6.79
C HIS A 239 -7.64 4.33 6.93
N MET A 240 -6.45 3.75 6.87
CA MET A 240 -6.25 2.32 7.15
C MET A 240 -6.48 2.02 8.65
N PRO A 241 -7.19 0.94 9.00
CA PRO A 241 -7.63 0.68 10.38
C PRO A 241 -6.49 0.16 11.27
N ILE A 242 -5.61 1.06 11.70
CA ILE A 242 -4.43 0.74 12.49
C ILE A 242 -4.70 0.69 14.00
N THR A 243 -5.62 1.54 14.49
CA THR A 243 -5.90 1.56 15.92
C THR A 243 -6.79 0.38 16.34
N SER A 244 -6.67 -0.05 17.59
CA SER A 244 -7.58 -1.06 18.18
C SER A 244 -9.07 -0.69 17.99
N LEU A 245 -9.41 0.60 18.04
CA LEU A 245 -10.78 1.08 17.84
C LEU A 245 -11.25 0.91 16.38
N ASP A 246 -10.33 1.08 15.42
CA ASP A 246 -10.65 0.93 14.01
C ASP A 246 -10.73 -0.53 13.58
N GLN A 247 -9.96 -1.41 14.21
CA GLN A 247 -9.96 -2.84 13.88
C GLN A 247 -11.30 -3.50 14.20
N ALA A 248 -11.75 -4.41 13.34
CA ALA A 248 -13.05 -5.07 13.49
C ALA A 248 -13.18 -5.87 14.81
N GLY A 249 -12.07 -6.35 15.34
CA GLY A 249 -11.99 -7.03 16.62
C GLY A 249 -12.06 -6.11 17.85
N GLY A 250 -11.96 -4.79 17.68
CA GLY A 250 -11.90 -3.83 18.78
C GLY A 250 -10.62 -3.90 19.63
N THR A 251 -9.61 -4.62 19.14
CA THR A 251 -8.32 -4.85 19.79
C THR A 251 -7.28 -5.15 18.73
N GLU A 252 -6.03 -4.73 18.95
CA GLU A 252 -4.89 -5.13 18.13
C GLU A 252 -4.80 -6.67 18.08
N VAL A 253 -4.81 -7.26 16.89
CA VAL A 253 -4.71 -8.73 16.72
C VAL A 253 -3.42 -9.18 16.02
N HIS A 254 -2.56 -8.22 15.66
CA HIS A 254 -1.30 -8.43 14.96
C HIS A 254 -0.37 -9.39 15.72
N ASP A 255 0.10 -10.42 15.03
CA ASP A 255 0.80 -11.59 15.57
C ASP A 255 1.93 -12.09 14.64
N ILE A 256 2.99 -11.27 14.51
CA ILE A 256 4.26 -11.61 13.84
C ILE A 256 4.78 -12.97 14.31
N GLY A 257 5.07 -13.86 13.35
CA GLY A 257 5.57 -15.20 13.62
C GLY A 257 4.49 -16.26 13.76
N SER A 258 3.21 -15.89 13.66
CA SER A 258 2.08 -16.83 13.75
C SER A 258 1.94 -17.77 12.54
N SER A 259 2.69 -17.54 11.47
CA SER A 259 2.70 -18.44 10.31
C SER A 259 3.51 -19.71 10.58
N SER A 260 3.05 -20.81 9.97
CA SER A 260 3.70 -22.11 10.02
C SER A 260 4.97 -22.21 9.16
N LEU A 261 5.27 -21.18 8.35
CA LEU A 261 6.52 -21.13 7.61
C LEU A 261 7.71 -20.94 8.57
N PRO A 262 8.85 -21.61 8.34
CA PRO A 262 10.06 -21.42 9.16
C PRO A 262 10.45 -19.95 9.27
N GLU A 263 11.04 -19.59 10.43
CA GLU A 263 11.54 -18.25 10.73
C GLU A 263 10.52 -17.14 10.41
N SER A 264 9.21 -17.38 10.57
CA SER A 264 8.17 -16.40 10.18
C SER A 264 8.28 -15.07 10.91
N GLY A 265 8.78 -15.08 12.16
CA GLY A 265 9.02 -13.88 12.96
C GLY A 265 10.05 -12.93 12.34
N LYS A 266 11.15 -13.48 11.80
CA LYS A 266 12.21 -12.75 11.09
C LYS A 266 11.69 -11.88 9.95
N ASP A 267 10.67 -12.35 9.24
CA ASP A 267 10.09 -11.65 8.08
C ASP A 267 8.77 -10.94 8.40
N PHE A 268 8.42 -10.83 9.68
CA PHE A 268 7.22 -10.14 10.14
C PHE A 268 5.95 -10.78 9.56
N LEU A 269 6.02 -12.10 9.33
CA LEU A 269 4.99 -12.82 8.59
C LEU A 269 3.95 -13.40 9.53
N GLU A 270 2.68 -13.21 9.17
CA GLU A 270 1.52 -13.70 9.91
C GLU A 270 0.79 -14.79 9.15
N SER A 271 0.00 -15.59 9.88
CA SER A 271 -0.90 -16.56 9.24
C SER A 271 -2.06 -15.86 8.51
N ASN A 272 -2.58 -16.48 7.45
CA ASN A 272 -3.78 -16.00 6.74
C ASN A 272 -4.98 -15.79 7.68
N LEU A 273 -5.12 -16.65 8.70
CA LEU A 273 -6.17 -16.52 9.71
C LEU A 273 -6.06 -15.20 10.47
N LYS A 274 -4.84 -14.79 10.83
CA LYS A 274 -4.56 -13.51 11.51
C LYS A 274 -4.77 -12.30 10.61
N LEU A 275 -4.65 -12.44 9.29
CA LEU A 275 -5.01 -11.39 8.33
C LEU A 275 -6.52 -11.26 8.07
N GLY A 276 -7.33 -12.25 8.50
CA GLY A 276 -8.79 -12.21 8.37
C GLY A 276 -9.42 -13.40 7.65
N LYS A 277 -8.64 -14.36 7.13
CA LYS A 277 -9.19 -15.49 6.37
C LYS A 277 -9.98 -16.42 7.29
N GLY A 278 -11.23 -16.74 6.94
CA GLY A 278 -12.17 -17.46 7.80
C GLY A 278 -12.69 -16.70 9.03
N ASN A 279 -12.09 -15.58 9.43
CA ASN A 279 -12.54 -14.75 10.54
C ASN A 279 -12.20 -13.27 10.33
N LEU A 280 -13.18 -12.48 9.84
CA LEU A 280 -12.98 -11.06 9.59
C LEU A 280 -12.79 -10.22 10.86
N LEU A 281 -13.05 -10.75 12.07
CA LEU A 281 -12.67 -10.05 13.31
C LEU A 281 -11.15 -9.93 13.48
N ASN A 282 -10.38 -10.76 12.78
CA ASN A 282 -8.93 -10.64 12.75
C ASN A 282 -8.44 -9.61 11.72
N ARG A 283 -9.32 -8.98 10.93
CA ARG A 283 -8.87 -7.97 9.96
C ARG A 283 -8.31 -6.75 10.69
N HIS A 284 -7.09 -6.43 10.33
CA HIS A 284 -6.32 -5.32 10.84
C HIS A 284 -5.29 -4.90 9.79
N VAL A 285 -4.54 -3.84 10.10
CA VAL A 285 -3.31 -3.47 9.41
C VAL A 285 -2.43 -2.72 10.40
N GLU A 286 -1.15 -3.06 10.46
CA GLU A 286 -0.15 -2.34 11.23
C GLU A 286 0.92 -1.73 10.33
N CYS A 287 1.74 -0.82 10.87
CA CYS A 287 2.93 -0.30 10.18
C CYS A 287 3.81 -1.45 9.64
N THR A 288 3.90 -2.53 10.43
CA THR A 288 4.70 -3.72 10.17
C THR A 288 4.12 -4.68 9.13
N ASP A 289 2.86 -4.48 8.74
CA ASP A 289 2.30 -5.16 7.58
C ASP A 289 2.82 -4.58 6.27
N CYS A 290 3.18 -3.30 6.24
CA CYS A 290 3.67 -2.66 5.02
C CYS A 290 5.19 -2.50 5.03
N HIS A 291 5.79 -2.30 6.19
CA HIS A 291 7.20 -1.98 6.36
C HIS A 291 7.92 -3.00 7.24
N ASN A 292 9.19 -3.23 6.95
CA ASN A 292 10.08 -3.95 7.86
C ASN A 292 11.09 -2.95 8.44
N PRO A 293 10.91 -2.46 9.68
CA PRO A 293 11.74 -1.39 10.24
C PRO A 293 13.21 -1.78 10.41
N HIS A 294 13.54 -3.07 10.40
CA HIS A 294 14.93 -3.54 10.41
C HIS A 294 15.59 -3.52 9.02
N ARG A 295 14.85 -3.27 7.94
CA ARG A 295 15.32 -3.46 6.55
C ARG A 295 15.01 -2.30 5.61
N VAL A 296 14.14 -1.38 6.00
CA VAL A 296 13.83 -0.18 5.21
C VAL A 296 15.10 0.62 4.92
N ILE A 297 15.19 1.19 3.72
CA ILE A 297 16.34 2.00 3.27
C ILE A 297 15.84 3.29 2.62
N LYS A 298 16.62 4.37 2.69
CA LYS A 298 16.32 5.66 2.02
C LYS A 298 16.79 5.62 0.57
N ASN A 299 16.22 4.72 -0.23
CA ASN A 299 16.52 4.61 -1.66
C ASN A 299 15.26 4.49 -2.51
N ARG A 300 15.36 4.87 -3.79
CA ARG A 300 14.23 4.87 -4.74
C ARG A 300 13.73 3.46 -5.02
N ARG A 301 14.63 2.46 -5.01
CA ARG A 301 14.29 1.05 -5.22
C ARG A 301 14.75 0.20 -4.06
N PHE A 302 14.00 -0.88 -3.82
CA PHE A 302 14.29 -1.83 -2.75
C PHE A 302 15.67 -2.49 -2.86
N ASN A 303 16.26 -2.55 -4.05
CA ASN A 303 17.52 -3.24 -4.36
C ASN A 303 18.70 -2.29 -4.59
N ASP A 304 18.53 -0.99 -4.42
CA ASP A 304 19.64 -0.04 -4.49
C ASP A 304 20.64 -0.28 -3.33
N ASP A 305 21.82 0.32 -3.43
CA ASP A 305 22.85 0.21 -2.40
C ASP A 305 22.47 1.03 -1.16
N PRO A 306 22.20 0.38 0.00
CA PRO A 306 21.85 1.08 1.22
C PRO A 306 22.95 2.01 1.73
N PHE A 307 24.23 1.71 1.45
CA PHE A 307 25.35 2.53 1.90
C PHE A 307 25.53 3.82 1.07
N THR A 308 24.69 4.01 0.05
CA THR A 308 24.60 5.27 -0.69
C THR A 308 23.13 5.72 -0.72
N PRO A 309 22.64 6.34 0.38
CA PRO A 309 21.26 6.80 0.45
C PRO A 309 20.91 7.77 -0.69
N ALA A 310 19.71 7.62 -1.22
CA ALA A 310 19.14 8.55 -2.18
C ALA A 310 18.52 9.76 -1.47
N VAL A 311 17.99 10.70 -2.26
CA VAL A 311 17.25 11.86 -1.73
C VAL A 311 15.98 11.47 -0.97
N ALA A 312 15.41 10.29 -1.23
CA ALA A 312 14.23 9.75 -0.55
C ALA A 312 14.11 8.23 -0.69
N GLY A 313 13.31 7.62 0.20
CA GLY A 313 13.03 6.19 0.22
C GLY A 313 11.82 5.74 -0.62
N THR A 314 11.06 6.69 -1.18
CA THR A 314 9.90 6.44 -2.04
C THR A 314 10.32 6.36 -3.51
N HIS A 315 9.50 5.74 -4.34
CA HIS A 315 9.79 5.64 -5.77
C HIS A 315 9.86 7.02 -6.43
N ASP A 316 10.64 7.14 -7.50
CA ASP A 316 10.64 8.35 -8.33
C ASP A 316 9.40 8.35 -9.24
N HIS A 317 8.73 9.49 -9.34
CA HIS A 317 7.51 9.66 -10.15
C HIS A 317 7.84 10.32 -11.50
N THR A 318 8.78 9.72 -12.22
CA THR A 318 9.25 10.18 -13.53
C THR A 318 9.25 9.04 -14.54
N ALA A 319 9.34 9.37 -15.83
CA ALA A 319 9.50 8.38 -16.88
C ALA A 319 10.95 7.83 -16.96
N PRO A 320 11.18 6.51 -17.09
CA PRO A 320 10.17 5.46 -17.16
C PRO A 320 9.57 5.09 -15.81
N HIS A 321 8.23 5.15 -15.71
CA HIS A 321 7.49 4.77 -14.51
C HIS A 321 7.39 3.25 -14.35
N SER A 322 7.18 2.79 -13.12
CA SER A 322 7.18 1.36 -12.84
C SER A 322 6.22 0.97 -11.71
N ASN A 323 6.30 -0.28 -11.26
CA ASN A 323 5.64 -0.79 -10.07
C ASN A 323 6.67 -1.47 -9.13
N ILE A 324 7.96 -1.24 -9.35
CA ILE A 324 9.07 -1.82 -8.57
C ILE A 324 9.02 -1.28 -7.16
N ALA A 325 9.07 -2.16 -6.16
CA ALA A 325 9.05 -1.77 -4.75
C ALA A 325 10.15 -0.74 -4.43
N SER A 326 9.80 0.26 -3.62
CA SER A 326 10.74 1.29 -3.19
C SER A 326 11.58 0.84 -1.99
N GLY A 327 12.57 1.66 -1.60
CA GLY A 327 13.42 1.37 -0.45
C GLY A 327 12.67 1.25 0.87
N VAL A 328 11.58 2.00 1.05
CA VAL A 328 10.71 1.90 2.25
C VAL A 328 9.94 0.58 2.34
N LEU A 329 9.84 -0.19 1.24
CA LEU A 329 9.21 -1.52 1.22
C LEU A 329 10.23 -2.66 1.24
N ARG A 330 11.53 -2.33 1.33
CA ARG A 330 12.60 -3.34 1.32
C ARG A 330 12.43 -4.32 2.48
N GLY A 331 12.41 -5.60 2.15
CA GLY A 331 12.35 -6.68 3.13
C GLY A 331 10.98 -6.87 3.79
N ALA A 332 9.95 -6.10 3.39
CA ALA A 332 8.56 -6.42 3.69
C ALA A 332 8.17 -7.73 3.00
N TRP A 333 7.12 -8.38 3.51
CA TRP A 333 6.56 -9.58 2.90
C TRP A 333 5.25 -9.29 2.18
N GLY A 334 4.97 -10.08 1.15
CA GLY A 334 3.80 -9.95 0.30
C GLY A 334 3.43 -11.26 -0.39
N VAL A 335 2.55 -11.17 -1.38
CA VAL A 335 2.08 -12.34 -2.14
C VAL A 335 2.00 -12.04 -3.64
N GLU A 336 2.36 -13.02 -4.45
CA GLU A 336 2.13 -13.02 -5.90
C GLU A 336 0.99 -13.99 -6.23
N PRO A 337 -0.12 -13.52 -6.82
CA PRO A 337 -1.24 -14.38 -7.19
C PRO A 337 -0.90 -15.34 -8.33
N ILE A 338 -1.41 -16.58 -8.24
CA ILE A 338 -1.32 -17.61 -9.28
C ILE A 338 -2.72 -17.88 -9.82
N TYR A 339 -2.88 -17.78 -11.13
CA TYR A 339 -4.17 -17.97 -11.81
C TYR A 339 -4.18 -19.25 -12.64
N LEU A 340 -5.31 -19.95 -12.64
CA LEU A 340 -5.56 -21.08 -13.55
C LEU A 340 -6.41 -20.69 -14.76
N ALA A 341 -7.05 -19.51 -14.72
CA ALA A 341 -7.99 -19.07 -15.73
C ALA A 341 -7.94 -17.53 -15.87
N THR A 342 -8.34 -17.02 -17.03
CA THR A 342 -8.19 -15.61 -17.42
C THR A 342 -9.53 -14.88 -17.54
N GLU A 343 -10.65 -15.57 -17.30
CA GLU A 343 -11.96 -14.94 -17.29
C GLU A 343 -12.04 -13.93 -16.15
N PHE A 344 -12.71 -12.80 -16.40
CA PHE A 344 -13.01 -11.86 -15.33
C PHE A 344 -13.91 -12.52 -14.28
N GLY A 345 -13.59 -12.30 -13.00
CA GLY A 345 -14.24 -12.99 -11.88
C GLY A 345 -13.47 -14.22 -11.40
N SER A 346 -12.51 -14.74 -12.17
CA SER A 346 -11.65 -15.84 -11.73
C SER A 346 -10.66 -15.36 -10.67
N GLU A 347 -10.88 -15.77 -9.42
CA GLU A 347 -9.96 -15.48 -8.33
C GLU A 347 -8.63 -16.25 -8.49
N PRO A 348 -7.52 -15.72 -7.95
CA PRO A 348 -6.28 -16.49 -7.79
C PRO A 348 -6.56 -17.85 -7.13
N PHE A 349 -6.05 -18.91 -7.74
CA PHE A 349 -6.15 -20.27 -7.22
C PHE A 349 -5.20 -20.47 -6.03
N ASP A 350 -4.02 -19.85 -6.10
CA ASP A 350 -2.99 -19.93 -5.08
C ASP A 350 -2.18 -18.63 -5.05
N PHE A 351 -1.29 -18.50 -4.07
CA PHE A 351 -0.41 -17.35 -3.90
C PHE A 351 1.00 -17.80 -3.54
N GLN A 352 2.00 -17.27 -4.24
CA GLN A 352 3.39 -17.40 -3.80
C GLN A 352 3.69 -16.34 -2.75
N VAL A 353 4.07 -16.78 -1.55
CA VAL A 353 4.57 -15.88 -0.50
C VAL A 353 5.92 -15.31 -0.92
N LYS A 354 6.06 -13.99 -0.83
CA LYS A 354 7.27 -13.22 -1.10
C LYS A 354 7.82 -12.67 0.21
N ARG A 355 9.04 -13.04 0.61
CA ARG A 355 9.65 -12.69 1.91
C ARG A 355 11.18 -12.70 1.87
N GLY A 356 11.82 -12.17 2.91
CA GLY A 356 13.26 -12.12 3.08
C GLY A 356 13.90 -10.78 2.70
N ASN A 357 15.18 -10.62 3.07
CA ASN A 357 15.98 -9.44 2.73
C ASN A 357 16.67 -9.63 1.36
N PRO A 358 16.35 -8.83 0.34
CA PRO A 358 16.96 -8.96 -0.98
C PRO A 358 18.44 -8.54 -0.96
N PRO A 359 19.33 -9.17 -1.76
CA PRO A 359 20.69 -8.65 -1.95
C PRO A 359 20.72 -7.22 -2.52
N VAL A 360 21.85 -6.54 -2.38
CA VAL A 360 22.11 -5.30 -3.13
C VAL A 360 22.21 -5.61 -4.62
N TYR A 361 21.60 -4.78 -5.46
CA TYR A 361 21.43 -4.99 -6.90
C TYR A 361 20.74 -6.31 -7.29
N ALA A 362 19.91 -6.83 -6.38
CA ALA A 362 19.11 -8.02 -6.62
C ALA A 362 18.24 -7.89 -7.89
N PRO A 363 18.00 -8.99 -8.62
CA PRO A 363 17.08 -8.98 -9.76
C PRO A 363 15.67 -8.52 -9.36
N THR A 364 14.96 -7.90 -10.31
CA THR A 364 13.60 -7.39 -10.09
C THR A 364 12.53 -8.25 -10.75
N ASP A 365 12.83 -9.49 -11.12
CA ASP A 365 11.84 -10.39 -11.72
C ASP A 365 10.73 -10.75 -10.71
N VAL A 366 9.50 -10.86 -11.18
CA VAL A 366 8.35 -11.18 -10.31
C VAL A 366 8.47 -12.55 -9.62
N ASN A 367 9.27 -13.46 -10.19
CA ASN A 367 9.49 -14.81 -9.68
C ASN A 367 10.51 -14.91 -8.54
N GLN A 368 11.14 -13.80 -8.14
CA GLN A 368 12.04 -13.78 -6.98
C GLN A 368 11.29 -14.20 -5.70
N SER A 369 12.03 -14.69 -4.70
CA SER A 369 11.45 -15.15 -3.43
C SER A 369 11.06 -14.01 -2.48
N TYR A 370 11.51 -12.78 -2.75
CA TYR A 370 11.25 -11.57 -1.98
C TYR A 370 10.31 -10.61 -2.74
N VAL A 371 9.78 -9.61 -2.04
CA VAL A 371 8.95 -8.57 -2.65
C VAL A 371 9.78 -7.80 -3.67
N THR A 372 9.27 -7.71 -4.90
CA THR A 372 9.85 -6.91 -5.98
C THR A 372 8.88 -5.86 -6.51
N ARG A 373 7.62 -5.87 -6.07
CA ARG A 373 6.54 -4.98 -6.52
C ARG A 373 5.72 -4.47 -5.35
N GLU A 374 5.30 -3.21 -5.41
CA GLU A 374 4.44 -2.63 -4.36
C GLU A 374 3.13 -3.42 -4.20
N TYR A 375 2.49 -3.80 -5.31
CA TYR A 375 1.20 -4.50 -5.24
C TYR A 375 1.28 -5.82 -4.46
N GLN A 376 2.44 -6.49 -4.40
CA GLN A 376 2.59 -7.75 -3.67
C GLN A 376 2.33 -7.55 -2.18
N VAL A 377 2.69 -6.39 -1.63
CA VAL A 377 2.41 -6.00 -0.25
C VAL A 377 0.91 -5.75 -0.06
N CYS A 378 0.26 -5.06 -1.01
CA CYS A 378 -1.18 -4.75 -0.93
C CYS A 378 -2.05 -6.01 -1.07
N LEU A 379 -1.74 -6.88 -2.04
CA LEU A 379 -2.59 -8.02 -2.39
C LEU A 379 -2.70 -9.05 -1.26
N LYS A 380 -1.80 -9.06 -0.28
CA LYS A 380 -1.94 -9.96 0.87
C LYS A 380 -3.18 -9.65 1.71
N CYS A 381 -3.59 -8.38 1.81
CA CYS A 381 -4.78 -7.96 2.58
C CYS A 381 -6.01 -7.69 1.69
N HIS A 382 -5.77 -7.40 0.41
CA HIS A 382 -6.77 -6.96 -0.56
C HIS A 382 -7.18 -8.04 -1.57
N SER A 383 -6.92 -9.31 -1.28
CA SER A 383 -7.34 -10.44 -2.10
C SER A 383 -7.87 -11.60 -1.27
N ASN A 384 -8.31 -12.66 -1.95
CA ASN A 384 -8.71 -13.93 -1.34
C ASN A 384 -7.58 -14.68 -0.59
N TYR A 385 -6.38 -14.09 -0.51
CA TYR A 385 -5.35 -14.48 0.46
C TYR A 385 -5.79 -14.19 1.92
N ALA A 386 -6.47 -13.07 2.19
CA ALA A 386 -6.86 -12.66 3.54
C ALA A 386 -8.37 -12.75 3.82
N PHE A 387 -9.19 -13.20 2.86
CA PHE A 387 -10.62 -13.36 3.06
C PHE A 387 -11.23 -14.36 2.07
N ASP A 388 -12.34 -14.99 2.44
CA ASP A 388 -13.10 -15.86 1.50
C ASP A 388 -14.22 -15.08 0.78
N THR A 389 -14.55 -13.90 1.31
CA THR A 389 -15.61 -13.04 0.80
C THR A 389 -15.17 -11.60 1.06
N PRO A 390 -15.12 -10.74 0.03
CA PRO A 390 -14.72 -9.35 0.22
C PRO A 390 -15.51 -8.65 1.34
N PRO A 391 -14.86 -7.89 2.23
CA PRO A 391 -15.53 -7.26 3.36
C PRO A 391 -16.57 -6.21 2.93
N MET A 392 -17.51 -5.96 3.84
CA MET A 392 -18.44 -4.83 3.71
C MET A 392 -17.68 -3.50 3.87
N LEU A 393 -18.12 -2.46 3.17
CA LEU A 393 -17.74 -1.09 3.49
C LEU A 393 -18.24 -0.74 4.90
N GLY A 394 -17.49 0.11 5.61
CA GLY A 394 -17.78 0.48 6.99
C GLY A 394 -17.66 -0.65 8.02
N SER A 395 -17.03 -1.79 7.66
CA SER A 395 -16.83 -2.91 8.59
C SER A 395 -15.70 -2.72 9.60
N SER A 396 -14.94 -1.64 9.47
CA SER A 396 -13.88 -1.21 10.40
C SER A 396 -13.95 0.31 10.54
N GLY A 397 -13.38 0.86 11.61
CA GLY A 397 -13.20 2.30 11.77
C GLY A 397 -12.22 2.86 10.72
N GLY A 398 -12.27 4.18 10.53
CA GLY A 398 -11.50 4.89 9.50
C GLY A 398 -11.85 4.56 8.04
N ASN A 399 -12.62 3.50 7.78
CA ASN A 399 -12.86 3.02 6.43
C ASN A 399 -13.97 3.79 5.70
N THR A 400 -14.06 3.58 4.39
CA THR A 400 -15.14 4.15 3.59
C THR A 400 -16.49 3.65 4.08
N LEU A 401 -17.43 4.58 4.27
CA LEU A 401 -18.75 4.27 4.83
C LEU A 401 -19.57 3.35 3.91
N TYR A 402 -20.41 2.52 4.53
CA TYR A 402 -21.39 1.71 3.85
C TYR A 402 -22.32 2.56 2.97
N GLY A 403 -22.53 2.15 1.72
CA GLY A 403 -23.40 2.85 0.78
C GLY A 403 -22.72 4.01 0.04
N ALA A 404 -21.45 4.32 0.34
CA ALA A 404 -20.69 5.32 -0.40
C ALA A 404 -20.70 4.98 -1.90
N ASN A 405 -21.11 5.94 -2.73
CA ASN A 405 -21.27 5.78 -4.17
C ASN A 405 -22.18 4.61 -4.60
N GLY A 406 -23.12 4.21 -3.74
CA GLY A 406 -24.00 3.07 -3.98
C GLY A 406 -23.30 1.70 -3.86
N LEU A 407 -22.09 1.68 -3.27
CA LEU A 407 -21.32 0.48 -2.99
C LEU A 407 -21.52 0.05 -1.53
N THR A 408 -21.65 -1.25 -1.31
CA THR A 408 -21.80 -1.84 0.02
C THR A 408 -20.60 -2.69 0.41
N ARG A 409 -19.75 -3.06 -0.57
CA ARG A 409 -18.64 -3.99 -0.38
C ARG A 409 -17.39 -3.57 -1.13
N TYR A 410 -16.25 -3.92 -0.57
CA TYR A 410 -14.98 -3.96 -1.30
C TYR A 410 -14.96 -5.12 -2.30
N THR A 411 -13.97 -5.13 -3.17
CA THR A 411 -13.77 -6.19 -4.19
C THR A 411 -12.46 -6.95 -3.98
N ASN A 412 -12.27 -8.04 -4.71
CA ASN A 412 -11.02 -8.79 -4.71
C ASN A 412 -10.06 -8.18 -5.73
N GLN A 413 -9.04 -7.48 -5.24
CA GLN A 413 -8.14 -6.68 -6.08
C GLN A 413 -7.26 -7.55 -6.97
N ALA A 414 -6.81 -8.70 -6.46
CA ALA A 414 -6.01 -9.63 -7.26
C ALA A 414 -6.81 -10.19 -8.45
N MET A 415 -8.10 -10.48 -8.25
CA MET A 415 -8.97 -10.91 -9.36
C MET A 415 -9.14 -9.79 -10.40
N GLU A 416 -9.37 -8.55 -9.97
CA GLU A 416 -9.60 -7.43 -10.87
C GLU A 416 -8.34 -7.05 -11.66
N PHE A 417 -7.19 -6.93 -11.01
CA PHE A 417 -5.93 -6.47 -11.63
C PHE A 417 -5.23 -7.51 -12.49
N GLN A 418 -5.69 -8.76 -12.52
CA GLN A 418 -5.09 -9.81 -13.34
C GLN A 418 -4.89 -9.30 -14.78
N ALA A 419 -3.65 -9.45 -15.27
CA ALA A 419 -3.20 -8.94 -16.56
C ALA A 419 -2.71 -10.10 -17.46
N PRO A 420 -3.63 -10.83 -18.13
CA PRO A 420 -3.24 -11.98 -18.95
C PRO A 420 -2.34 -11.58 -20.12
N LEU A 421 -1.26 -12.34 -20.32
CA LEU A 421 -0.28 -12.08 -21.40
C LEU A 421 -0.94 -12.04 -22.79
N LEU A 422 -1.84 -12.98 -23.07
CA LEU A 422 -2.54 -13.06 -24.36
C LEU A 422 -3.54 -11.92 -24.60
N HIS A 423 -3.78 -11.06 -23.61
CA HIS A 423 -4.68 -9.92 -23.71
C HIS A 423 -3.92 -8.61 -23.93
N LYS A 424 -2.58 -8.62 -23.90
CA LYS A 424 -1.75 -7.42 -24.13
C LYS A 424 -1.86 -6.92 -25.58
N GLY A 425 -1.68 -5.61 -25.73
CA GLY A 425 -1.82 -4.93 -27.02
C GLY A 425 -3.29 -4.78 -27.44
N GLU A 426 -3.51 -4.64 -28.74
CA GLU A 426 -4.83 -4.56 -29.35
C GLU A 426 -5.13 -5.85 -30.11
N VAL A 427 -5.77 -6.80 -29.42
CA VAL A 427 -6.02 -8.17 -29.88
C VAL A 427 -7.49 -8.55 -29.69
N THR A 428 -7.88 -9.67 -30.28
CA THR A 428 -9.10 -10.40 -29.91
C THR A 428 -8.69 -11.49 -28.93
N ALA A 429 -9.17 -11.41 -27.69
CA ALA A 429 -8.88 -12.42 -26.67
C ALA A 429 -10.15 -13.21 -26.34
N THR A 430 -10.10 -14.52 -26.59
CA THR A 430 -11.16 -15.46 -26.22
C THR A 430 -11.20 -15.62 -24.69
N GLY A 431 -12.38 -15.71 -24.09
CA GLY A 431 -12.50 -16.01 -22.66
C GLY A 431 -12.18 -14.83 -21.72
N SER A 432 -12.42 -13.58 -22.13
CA SER A 432 -12.24 -12.41 -21.26
C SER A 432 -13.24 -12.29 -20.10
N GLY A 433 -14.21 -13.21 -20.01
CA GLY A 433 -15.38 -13.12 -19.13
C GLY A 433 -16.54 -12.28 -19.70
N SER A 434 -16.39 -11.64 -20.87
CA SER A 434 -17.42 -10.78 -21.50
C SER A 434 -17.84 -11.14 -22.92
N ALA A 435 -17.61 -12.36 -23.39
CA ALA A 435 -18.17 -12.73 -24.68
C ALA A 435 -18.56 -14.20 -24.70
N VAL A 436 -19.86 -14.45 -24.82
CA VAL A 436 -20.42 -15.76 -25.15
C VAL A 436 -20.56 -15.85 -26.67
N GLY A 437 -19.48 -15.59 -27.42
CA GLY A 437 -19.56 -15.48 -28.88
C GLY A 437 -20.78 -14.66 -29.35
N ASN A 438 -21.62 -15.27 -30.19
CA ASN A 438 -22.84 -14.66 -30.69
C ASN A 438 -23.99 -14.70 -29.66
N TYR A 439 -24.60 -13.56 -29.37
CA TYR A 439 -25.78 -13.44 -28.50
C TYR A 439 -26.84 -12.49 -29.10
N THR A 440 -28.06 -12.56 -28.55
CA THR A 440 -29.20 -11.79 -29.07
C THR A 440 -29.26 -10.41 -28.45
N CYS A 441 -29.25 -9.37 -29.28
CA CYS A 441 -29.45 -7.99 -28.86
C CYS A 441 -30.77 -7.43 -29.38
N THR A 442 -31.44 -6.66 -28.53
CA THR A 442 -32.75 -6.10 -28.84
C THR A 442 -32.78 -4.58 -28.60
N PHE A 443 -33.30 -3.82 -29.57
CA PHE A 443 -33.26 -2.35 -29.55
C PHE A 443 -34.56 -1.74 -30.08
N PRO A 444 -34.92 -0.52 -29.66
CA PRO A 444 -35.96 0.24 -30.34
C PRO A 444 -35.60 0.48 -31.82
N ASN A 445 -36.57 0.33 -32.73
CA ASN A 445 -36.41 0.61 -34.16
C ASN A 445 -36.80 2.06 -34.50
N ASN A 446 -36.20 2.63 -35.55
CA ASN A 446 -36.41 3.98 -36.11
C ASN A 446 -37.78 4.23 -36.75
N ILE A 447 -38.66 3.24 -36.76
CA ILE A 447 -40.00 3.35 -37.37
C ILE A 447 -41.07 2.95 -36.33
N GLY A 448 -40.68 2.83 -35.05
CA GLY A 448 -41.48 2.20 -34.02
C GLY A 448 -41.29 0.68 -33.99
N GLY A 449 -41.44 0.08 -32.81
CA GLY A 449 -41.21 -1.35 -32.59
C GLY A 449 -39.78 -1.70 -32.19
N THR A 450 -39.43 -2.98 -32.34
CA THR A 450 -38.20 -3.57 -31.81
C THR A 450 -37.38 -4.21 -32.93
N LYS A 451 -36.08 -3.91 -32.99
CA LYS A 451 -35.08 -4.57 -33.84
C LYS A 451 -34.32 -5.58 -33.00
N THR A 452 -34.27 -6.82 -33.45
CA THR A 452 -33.43 -7.87 -32.86
C THR A 452 -32.34 -8.26 -33.84
N GLU A 453 -31.10 -8.31 -33.37
CA GLU A 453 -29.94 -8.71 -34.18
C GLU A 453 -28.95 -9.55 -33.36
N THR A 454 -28.05 -10.23 -34.06
CA THR A 454 -26.94 -10.94 -33.42
C THR A 454 -25.82 -9.96 -33.11
N CYS A 455 -25.49 -9.83 -31.83
CA CYS A 455 -24.30 -9.14 -31.37
C CYS A 455 -23.17 -10.14 -31.16
N ASN A 456 -21.93 -9.65 -31.27
CA ASN A 456 -20.77 -10.39 -30.84
C ASN A 456 -19.76 -9.43 -30.18
N ALA A 457 -19.56 -9.64 -28.88
CA ALA A 457 -18.67 -8.84 -28.06
C ALA A 457 -17.20 -9.32 -28.12
N GLU A 458 -16.90 -10.40 -28.84
CA GLU A 458 -15.58 -11.01 -28.86
C GLU A 458 -14.59 -10.29 -29.80
N PRO A 459 -14.92 -10.00 -31.08
CA PRO A 459 -13.96 -9.41 -32.02
C PRO A 459 -13.36 -8.09 -31.51
N ASN A 460 -12.03 -7.99 -31.56
CA ASN A 460 -11.21 -6.86 -31.08
C ASN A 460 -11.38 -6.51 -29.60
N ASN A 461 -12.02 -7.37 -28.82
CA ASN A 461 -12.21 -7.21 -27.39
C ASN A 461 -11.20 -8.05 -26.61
N HIS A 462 -10.82 -7.52 -25.46
CA HIS A 462 -9.82 -8.08 -24.57
C HIS A 462 -10.03 -7.47 -23.19
N ARG A 463 -9.43 -8.04 -22.14
CA ARG A 463 -9.52 -7.40 -20.81
C ARG A 463 -8.87 -6.01 -20.81
N GLY A 464 -9.48 -5.08 -20.08
CA GLY A 464 -8.90 -3.78 -19.76
C GLY A 464 -8.34 -3.78 -18.34
N TRP A 465 -7.23 -3.10 -18.08
CA TRP A 465 -6.69 -2.92 -16.74
C TRP A 465 -5.81 -1.67 -16.67
N HIS A 466 -5.76 -1.05 -15.49
CA HIS A 466 -4.67 -0.15 -15.12
C HIS A 466 -3.41 -0.98 -14.82
N PRO A 467 -2.21 -0.55 -15.25
CA PRO A 467 -1.02 -1.39 -15.29
C PRO A 467 -0.32 -1.54 -13.93
N VAL A 468 -1.06 -1.93 -12.89
CA VAL A 468 -0.53 -2.15 -11.53
C VAL A 468 0.29 -3.43 -11.46
N MET A 469 -0.21 -4.54 -12.00
CA MET A 469 0.52 -5.81 -12.01
C MET A 469 1.47 -5.93 -13.21
N ASP A 470 0.99 -5.59 -14.40
CA ASP A 470 1.75 -5.71 -15.63
C ASP A 470 1.32 -4.64 -16.65
N ASN A 471 2.24 -4.30 -17.55
CA ASN A 471 1.99 -3.33 -18.62
C ASN A 471 0.87 -3.82 -19.55
N THR A 472 0.20 -2.88 -20.19
CA THR A 472 -0.92 -3.20 -21.08
C THR A 472 -0.47 -3.66 -22.47
N GLY A 473 0.77 -3.34 -22.88
CA GLY A 473 1.26 -3.45 -24.25
C GLY A 473 0.52 -2.52 -25.24
N ARG A 474 -0.33 -1.59 -24.77
CA ARG A 474 -1.20 -0.76 -25.61
C ARG A 474 -0.58 0.61 -25.84
N THR A 475 0.44 0.66 -26.68
CA THR A 475 1.14 1.91 -26.98
C THR A 475 0.28 2.94 -27.68
N ALA A 476 0.71 4.21 -27.63
CA ALA A 476 0.06 5.28 -28.39
C ALA A 476 0.06 4.97 -29.90
N ALA A 477 1.16 4.38 -30.40
CA ALA A 477 1.32 3.95 -31.77
C ALA A 477 0.33 2.84 -32.17
N ILE A 478 0.20 1.77 -31.36
CA ILE A 478 -0.74 0.67 -31.62
C ILE A 478 -2.17 1.19 -31.72
N ARG A 479 -2.54 2.12 -30.82
CA ARG A 479 -3.90 2.69 -30.77
C ARG A 479 -4.13 3.86 -31.73
N ASN A 480 -3.09 4.30 -32.45
CA ASN A 480 -3.08 5.50 -33.29
C ASN A 480 -3.72 6.71 -32.56
N MET A 481 -3.20 6.99 -31.37
CA MET A 481 -3.64 8.03 -30.44
C MET A 481 -2.49 8.94 -30.01
N SER A 482 -2.81 10.13 -29.51
CA SER A 482 -1.84 11.05 -28.90
C SER A 482 -1.44 10.57 -27.51
N ALA A 483 -0.15 10.68 -27.18
CA ALA A 483 0.35 10.46 -25.82
C ALA A 483 -0.11 11.56 -24.85
N SER A 484 -0.38 12.77 -25.36
CA SER A 484 -0.86 13.93 -24.58
C SER A 484 -2.25 13.74 -23.97
N ASN A 485 -2.92 12.62 -24.25
CA ASN A 485 -4.16 12.25 -23.56
C ASN A 485 -3.89 11.82 -22.10
N PHE A 486 -2.65 11.50 -21.77
CA PHE A 486 -2.22 11.19 -20.41
C PHE A 486 -1.45 12.38 -19.84
N LEU A 487 -1.21 12.35 -18.53
CA LEU A 487 -0.32 13.26 -17.81
C LEU A 487 0.99 12.56 -17.46
N ASP A 488 1.96 13.32 -16.95
CA ASP A 488 3.22 12.76 -16.44
C ASP A 488 2.92 11.68 -15.39
N PRO A 489 3.70 10.59 -15.34
CA PRO A 489 4.89 10.28 -16.14
C PRO A 489 4.58 9.50 -17.43
N PHE A 490 3.30 9.36 -17.79
CA PHE A 490 2.87 8.50 -18.90
C PHE A 490 2.85 9.21 -20.26
N ASN A 491 2.80 10.54 -20.30
CA ASN A 491 2.49 11.39 -21.46
C ASN A 491 3.66 11.70 -22.42
N ASP A 492 4.59 10.77 -22.60
CA ASP A 492 5.83 11.03 -23.33
C ASP A 492 5.62 11.39 -24.81
N THR A 493 6.43 12.30 -25.34
CA THR A 493 6.28 12.78 -26.73
C THR A 493 6.46 11.66 -27.77
N SER A 494 7.23 10.62 -27.46
CA SER A 494 7.38 9.46 -28.36
C SER A 494 6.20 8.48 -28.30
N GLY A 495 5.31 8.60 -27.31
CA GLY A 495 4.22 7.67 -27.04
C GLY A 495 4.67 6.26 -26.69
N ALA A 496 5.94 6.11 -26.30
CA ALA A 496 6.61 4.84 -26.03
C ALA A 496 6.40 4.38 -24.58
N ASN A 497 6.10 5.29 -23.66
CA ASN A 497 5.86 4.99 -22.25
C ASN A 497 4.42 4.52 -22.02
N VAL A 498 3.47 5.20 -22.67
CA VAL A 498 2.06 4.81 -22.67
C VAL A 498 1.93 3.33 -22.99
N GLY A 499 1.38 2.55 -22.06
CA GLY A 499 1.10 1.14 -22.23
C GLY A 499 2.29 0.18 -22.09
N ASN A 500 3.53 0.68 -22.03
CA ASN A 500 4.73 -0.13 -21.74
C ASN A 500 5.19 0.01 -20.28
N GLN A 501 4.79 1.08 -19.59
CA GLN A 501 5.03 1.27 -18.17
C GLN A 501 3.96 0.60 -17.31
N THR A 502 4.32 0.42 -16.04
CA THR A 502 3.43 0.06 -14.95
C THR A 502 3.22 1.25 -14.02
N MET A 503 2.33 1.07 -13.04
CA MET A 503 2.00 2.09 -12.04
C MET A 503 1.93 1.49 -10.64
N TYR A 504 1.97 2.36 -9.64
CA TYR A 504 1.89 2.02 -8.23
C TYR A 504 0.43 2.05 -7.76
N CYS A 505 0.08 1.23 -6.76
CA CYS A 505 -1.16 1.40 -5.99
C CYS A 505 -1.20 2.80 -5.37
N SER A 506 -0.05 3.29 -4.89
CA SER A 506 0.08 4.62 -4.30
C SER A 506 -0.03 5.77 -5.31
N ASP A 507 -0.12 5.52 -6.62
CA ASP A 507 -0.50 6.55 -7.60
C ASP A 507 -1.99 6.92 -7.48
N CYS A 508 -2.84 5.99 -7.01
CA CYS A 508 -4.27 6.23 -6.80
C CYS A 508 -4.63 6.43 -5.33
N HIS A 509 -3.94 5.73 -4.43
CA HIS A 509 -4.26 5.68 -3.01
C HIS A 509 -3.27 6.47 -2.15
N GLY A 510 -3.79 7.34 -1.28
CA GLY A 510 -3.06 8.21 -0.39
C GLY A 510 -3.77 9.54 -0.16
N SER A 511 -3.12 10.44 0.56
CA SER A 511 -3.67 11.76 0.87
C SER A 511 -3.95 12.58 -0.38
N GLY A 512 -4.94 13.47 -0.28
CA GLY A 512 -5.40 14.29 -1.40
C GLY A 512 -4.26 15.07 -2.06
N THR A 513 -4.24 15.08 -3.39
CA THR A 513 -3.23 15.79 -4.19
C THR A 513 -3.88 16.86 -5.05
N ALA A 514 -3.08 17.77 -5.62
CA ALA A 514 -3.57 18.81 -6.52
C ALA A 514 -4.16 18.23 -7.83
N ALA A 515 -4.94 19.05 -8.55
CA ALA A 515 -5.47 18.68 -9.85
C ALA A 515 -4.34 18.41 -10.85
N GLY A 516 -4.52 17.38 -11.69
CA GLY A 516 -3.55 17.03 -12.73
C GLY A 516 -2.25 16.38 -12.23
N THR A 517 -2.18 15.95 -10.98
CA THR A 517 -1.01 15.21 -10.46
C THR A 517 -1.39 14.22 -9.38
N VAL A 518 -0.63 13.14 -9.28
CA VAL A 518 -0.67 12.20 -8.14
C VAL A 518 0.46 12.45 -7.15
N VAL A 519 1.34 13.44 -7.40
CA VAL A 519 2.48 13.74 -6.53
C VAL A 519 1.99 14.47 -5.27
N PRO A 520 2.31 13.97 -4.06
CA PRO A 520 2.02 14.65 -2.81
C PRO A 520 2.66 16.05 -2.72
N ALA A 521 2.00 16.96 -2.01
CA ALA A 521 2.49 18.31 -1.80
C ALA A 521 3.76 18.31 -0.93
N GLY A 522 4.73 19.19 -1.22
CA GLY A 522 5.97 19.35 -0.45
C GLY A 522 7.17 18.57 -1.00
N GLY A 523 7.01 17.81 -2.08
CA GLY A 523 8.10 17.06 -2.70
C GLY A 523 8.56 15.89 -1.81
N GLU A 524 9.86 15.58 -1.82
CA GLU A 524 10.42 14.43 -1.09
C GLU A 524 10.23 14.47 0.42
N ASN A 525 10.19 15.68 0.99
CA ASN A 525 10.02 15.93 2.43
C ASN A 525 8.58 16.35 2.76
N GLY A 526 7.67 16.21 1.80
CA GLY A 526 6.28 16.62 1.90
C GLY A 526 5.38 15.57 2.54
N ASN A 527 4.12 15.57 2.10
CA ASN A 527 3.16 14.54 2.50
C ASN A 527 3.69 13.16 2.08
N PRO A 528 3.53 12.13 2.94
CA PRO A 528 4.08 10.81 2.66
C PRO A 528 3.38 10.16 1.46
N TRP A 529 4.14 9.38 0.70
CA TRP A 529 3.57 8.46 -0.28
C TRP A 529 3.05 7.20 0.40
N GLY A 530 1.88 6.73 -0.01
CA GLY A 530 1.32 5.46 0.45
C GLY A 530 -0.13 5.58 0.93
N PRO A 531 -0.83 4.45 1.09
CA PRO A 531 -2.25 4.42 1.45
C PRO A 531 -2.47 4.57 2.96
N HIS A 532 -1.94 5.62 3.59
CA HIS A 532 -2.10 5.86 5.03
C HIS A 532 -3.50 6.42 5.35
N GLY A 533 -3.86 7.56 4.72
CA GLY A 533 -5.14 8.22 4.89
C GLY A 533 -5.47 9.24 3.79
N SER A 534 -6.75 9.62 3.69
CA SER A 534 -7.30 10.60 2.76
C SER A 534 -8.60 11.21 3.29
N ASN A 535 -8.95 12.40 2.79
CA ASN A 535 -10.28 12.98 2.97
C ASN A 535 -11.30 12.47 1.94
N ASN A 536 -10.85 11.72 0.93
CA ASN A 536 -11.73 11.12 -0.08
C ASN A 536 -12.02 9.66 0.27
N ASN A 537 -13.23 9.21 -0.07
CA ASN A 537 -13.62 7.81 0.00
C ASN A 537 -12.57 6.91 -0.69
N PHE A 538 -12.44 5.68 -0.22
CA PHE A 538 -11.53 4.63 -0.70
C PHE A 538 -10.05 5.00 -0.64
N LEU A 539 -9.66 5.87 0.29
CA LEU A 539 -8.28 6.34 0.46
C LEU A 539 -7.73 7.01 -0.81
N LEU A 540 -8.57 7.70 -1.57
CA LEU A 540 -8.18 8.17 -2.91
C LEU A 540 -7.49 9.53 -2.89
N LYS A 541 -6.53 9.71 -3.79
CA LYS A 541 -5.82 10.99 -3.97
C LYS A 541 -6.71 12.10 -4.53
N GLY A 542 -7.89 11.78 -5.06
CA GLY A 542 -8.88 12.74 -5.55
C GLY A 542 -10.30 12.20 -5.43
N PRO A 543 -11.33 13.06 -5.56
CA PRO A 543 -12.72 12.65 -5.46
C PRO A 543 -13.08 11.67 -6.58
N TRP A 544 -13.86 10.65 -6.21
CA TRP A 544 -14.48 9.70 -7.11
C TRP A 544 -15.90 9.41 -6.62
N ASP A 545 -16.88 9.68 -7.48
CA ASP A 545 -18.31 9.44 -7.25
C ASP A 545 -19.09 9.35 -8.59
N THR A 546 -20.42 9.38 -8.53
CA THR A 546 -21.31 9.41 -9.70
C THR A 546 -21.20 10.68 -10.54
N ASN A 547 -20.51 11.72 -10.05
CA ASN A 547 -20.24 12.97 -10.73
C ASN A 547 -18.88 13.01 -11.43
N THR A 548 -18.03 12.01 -11.21
CA THR A 548 -16.74 11.89 -11.90
C THR A 548 -16.85 12.14 -13.41
N GLY A 549 -16.21 13.23 -13.86
CA GLY A 549 -16.23 13.70 -15.25
C GLY A 549 -17.05 14.98 -15.49
N ASP A 550 -17.78 15.50 -14.49
CA ASP A 550 -18.75 16.60 -14.61
C ASP A 550 -18.19 18.02 -14.76
N GLY A 551 -17.03 18.14 -15.39
CA GLY A 551 -16.37 19.42 -15.58
C GLY A 551 -15.42 19.80 -14.44
N ASN A 552 -15.30 18.97 -13.40
CA ASN A 552 -14.27 19.11 -12.38
C ASN A 552 -12.97 18.38 -12.79
N PRO A 553 -11.85 19.09 -13.03
CA PRO A 553 -10.56 18.52 -13.42
C PRO A 553 -9.79 17.88 -12.25
N ASP A 554 -10.26 18.00 -11.00
CA ASP A 554 -9.59 17.43 -9.82
C ASP A 554 -10.04 16.01 -9.48
N HIS A 555 -11.05 15.47 -10.19
CA HIS A 555 -11.46 14.07 -10.01
C HIS A 555 -10.31 13.10 -10.22
N LEU A 556 -10.35 11.96 -9.50
CA LEU A 556 -9.26 10.97 -9.45
C LEU A 556 -8.67 10.64 -10.83
N CYS A 557 -9.52 10.34 -11.82
CA CYS A 557 -9.08 9.94 -13.15
C CYS A 557 -8.20 11.01 -13.82
N PHE A 558 -8.48 12.29 -13.58
CA PHE A 558 -7.78 13.40 -14.22
C PHE A 558 -6.42 13.71 -13.61
N LYS A 559 -5.98 12.92 -12.62
CA LYS A 559 -4.59 12.96 -12.11
C LYS A 559 -3.62 12.25 -13.05
N CYS A 560 -4.12 11.38 -13.92
CA CYS A 560 -3.33 10.66 -14.94
C CYS A 560 -3.89 10.82 -16.37
N HIS A 561 -5.17 11.15 -16.52
CA HIS A 561 -5.82 11.42 -17.80
C HIS A 561 -6.01 12.92 -18.00
N ASP A 562 -5.64 13.43 -19.17
CA ASP A 562 -5.78 14.85 -19.43
C ASP A 562 -7.27 15.27 -19.54
N TYR A 563 -7.70 16.14 -18.62
CA TYR A 563 -9.09 16.59 -18.54
C TYR A 563 -9.55 17.27 -19.84
N ASP A 564 -8.68 18.04 -20.49
CA ASP A 564 -9.03 18.78 -21.70
C ASP A 564 -9.29 17.86 -22.88
N ASN A 565 -8.62 16.72 -22.95
CA ASN A 565 -8.79 15.70 -23.99
C ASN A 565 -9.93 14.70 -23.72
N TYR A 566 -10.41 14.60 -22.47
CA TYR A 566 -11.44 13.62 -22.08
C TYR A 566 -12.79 14.20 -21.67
N ALA A 567 -12.86 15.45 -21.18
CA ALA A 567 -14.10 16.00 -20.62
C ALA A 567 -14.39 17.47 -20.98
N TRP A 568 -13.39 18.25 -21.43
CA TRP A 568 -13.61 19.66 -21.76
C TRP A 568 -14.21 19.87 -23.15
N ARG A 569 -15.51 20.18 -23.22
CA ARG A 569 -16.26 20.32 -24.48
C ARG A 569 -15.73 21.41 -25.42
N ASN A 570 -15.05 22.42 -24.89
CA ASN A 570 -14.60 23.58 -25.67
C ASN A 570 -13.16 23.40 -26.18
N ASN A 571 -12.55 22.21 -26.04
CA ASN A 571 -11.23 21.93 -26.59
C ASN A 571 -11.22 22.13 -28.11
N PRO A 572 -10.48 23.14 -28.63
CA PRO A 572 -10.49 23.45 -30.06
C PRO A 572 -9.63 22.48 -30.87
N SER A 573 -8.76 21.70 -30.22
CA SER A 573 -7.79 20.81 -30.89
C SER A 573 -7.49 19.59 -30.00
N PRO A 574 -8.49 18.72 -29.76
CA PRO A 574 -8.28 17.57 -28.92
C PRO A 574 -7.30 16.57 -29.56
N GLY A 575 -6.44 16.00 -28.74
CA GLY A 575 -5.57 14.89 -29.12
C GLY A 575 -6.37 13.70 -29.61
N LEU A 576 -5.82 12.98 -30.58
CA LEU A 576 -6.44 11.75 -31.10
C LEU A 576 -6.56 10.75 -29.95
N SER A 577 -7.74 10.21 -29.65
CA SER A 577 -7.89 9.14 -28.66
C SER A 577 -8.14 7.79 -29.33
N GLY A 578 -8.02 6.68 -28.60
CA GLY A 578 -8.43 5.37 -29.14
C GLY A 578 -9.94 5.29 -29.43
N PHE A 579 -10.75 6.09 -28.73
CA PHE A 579 -12.19 6.22 -28.96
C PHE A 579 -12.46 7.32 -29.99
N ARG A 580 -12.29 6.95 -31.26
CA ARG A 580 -12.53 7.85 -32.39
C ARG A 580 -12.93 7.13 -33.66
N THR A 581 -13.52 7.89 -34.58
CA THR A 581 -13.73 7.49 -35.96
C THR A 581 -12.43 7.45 -36.75
N ALA A 582 -12.45 6.76 -37.90
CA ALA A 582 -11.34 6.77 -38.86
C ALA A 582 -11.03 8.20 -39.33
N ILE A 583 -9.76 8.49 -39.59
CA ILE A 583 -9.33 9.82 -40.05
C ILE A 583 -10.02 10.13 -41.38
N GLY A 584 -10.62 11.33 -41.48
CA GLY A 584 -11.37 11.76 -42.67
C GLY A 584 -12.78 11.13 -42.80
N TYR A 585 -13.20 10.32 -41.83
CA TYR A 585 -14.55 9.78 -41.80
C TYR A 585 -15.53 10.76 -41.14
N THR A 586 -16.54 11.16 -41.90
CA THR A 586 -17.69 11.93 -41.40
C THR A 586 -18.91 11.01 -41.44
N GLU A 587 -19.47 10.70 -40.27
CA GLU A 587 -20.74 9.99 -40.18
C GLU A 587 -21.85 10.86 -40.79
N PRO A 588 -22.51 10.43 -41.88
CA PRO A 588 -23.58 11.22 -42.51
C PRO A 588 -24.79 11.40 -41.57
N ASN A 589 -24.95 10.53 -40.57
CA ASN A 589 -26.20 10.29 -39.86
C ASN A 589 -26.03 9.84 -38.39
N GLY A 590 -24.91 10.14 -37.72
CA GLY A 590 -24.64 9.74 -36.33
C GLY A 590 -24.80 10.88 -35.31
N CYS A 591 -25.80 10.81 -34.42
CA CYS A 591 -26.04 11.65 -33.22
C CYS A 591 -25.99 13.20 -33.33
N LEU A 592 -25.85 13.77 -34.54
CA LEU A 592 -25.61 15.21 -34.79
C LEU A 592 -24.38 15.76 -34.04
N ILE A 593 -23.43 14.90 -33.69
CA ILE A 593 -22.16 15.32 -33.08
C ILE A 593 -21.28 15.80 -34.23
N SER A 594 -20.93 17.09 -34.26
CA SER A 594 -20.05 17.64 -35.30
C SER A 594 -18.61 17.14 -35.07
N HIS A 595 -18.15 16.19 -35.90
CA HIS A 595 -16.85 15.52 -35.78
C HIS A 595 -15.68 16.41 -36.23
N LYS A 596 -15.17 17.31 -35.38
CA LYS A 596 -13.91 18.01 -35.62
C LYS A 596 -12.86 17.71 -34.55
N PRO A 597 -11.67 17.20 -34.94
CA PRO A 597 -11.46 16.00 -35.74
C PRO A 597 -11.07 14.85 -34.78
N VAL A 598 -11.88 13.79 -34.73
CA VAL A 598 -11.48 12.46 -34.26
C VAL A 598 -11.16 12.22 -32.76
N ASN A 599 -11.77 12.90 -31.78
CA ASN A 599 -11.83 12.37 -30.40
C ASN A 599 -13.30 12.36 -29.92
N LEU A 600 -13.89 11.17 -29.82
CA LEU A 600 -15.32 11.05 -29.55
C LEU A 600 -15.69 11.40 -28.11
N HIS A 601 -14.75 11.43 -27.15
CA HIS A 601 -15.05 11.93 -25.80
C HIS A 601 -15.51 13.39 -25.85
N ILE A 602 -14.78 14.24 -26.58
CA ILE A 602 -15.10 15.66 -26.74
C ILE A 602 -16.40 15.85 -27.53
N GLY A 603 -16.64 14.99 -28.53
CA GLY A 603 -17.92 14.96 -29.23
C GLY A 603 -19.11 14.70 -28.29
N HIS A 604 -18.99 13.73 -27.38
CA HIS A 604 -20.02 13.46 -26.38
C HIS A 604 -20.11 14.58 -25.33
N ALA A 605 -18.99 15.13 -24.88
CA ALA A 605 -18.96 16.27 -23.97
C ALA A 605 -19.60 17.53 -24.58
N GLN A 606 -19.49 17.76 -25.89
CA GLN A 606 -20.18 18.84 -26.60
C GLN A 606 -21.69 18.61 -26.67
N LYS A 607 -22.11 17.36 -26.91
CA LYS A 607 -23.52 16.99 -27.00
C LYS A 607 -24.23 17.03 -25.65
N ILE A 608 -23.61 16.45 -24.62
CA ILE A 608 -24.15 16.32 -23.27
C ILE A 608 -23.91 17.61 -22.47
N GLY A 609 -22.78 18.29 -22.71
CA GLY A 609 -22.25 19.39 -21.91
C GLY A 609 -21.32 18.87 -20.80
N SER A 610 -20.15 19.48 -20.64
CA SER A 610 -19.13 19.06 -19.65
C SER A 610 -19.69 18.95 -18.23
N SER A 611 -20.59 19.84 -17.80
CA SER A 611 -21.21 19.78 -16.47
C SER A 611 -22.12 18.57 -16.24
N ARG A 612 -22.51 17.86 -17.30
CA ARG A 612 -23.40 16.69 -17.27
C ARG A 612 -22.72 15.41 -17.76
N PHE A 613 -21.50 15.50 -18.29
CA PHE A 613 -20.75 14.34 -18.75
C PHE A 613 -20.30 13.52 -17.54
N ARG A 614 -20.41 12.18 -17.60
CA ARG A 614 -20.02 11.27 -16.51
C ARG A 614 -19.26 10.08 -17.09
N CYS A 615 -18.08 9.78 -16.56
CA CYS A 615 -17.27 8.66 -17.04
C CYS A 615 -17.96 7.30 -16.79
N VAL A 616 -18.65 7.15 -15.65
CA VAL A 616 -19.32 5.90 -15.22
C VAL A 616 -20.53 5.50 -16.07
N TRP A 617 -21.02 6.39 -16.95
CA TRP A 617 -22.03 6.03 -17.95
C TRP A 617 -21.48 5.09 -19.02
N CYS A 618 -20.17 5.14 -19.27
CA CYS A 618 -19.48 4.37 -20.31
C CYS A 618 -18.45 3.39 -19.74
N HIS A 619 -17.86 3.69 -18.60
CA HIS A 619 -16.82 2.88 -17.97
C HIS A 619 -17.35 2.17 -16.72
N THR A 620 -16.72 1.04 -16.37
CA THR A 620 -17.00 0.37 -15.09
C THR A 620 -16.65 1.30 -13.93
N ALA A 621 -17.40 1.20 -12.84
CA ALA A 621 -17.22 2.03 -11.66
C ALA A 621 -15.89 1.73 -10.95
N VAL A 622 -15.44 0.48 -10.94
CA VAL A 622 -14.16 0.08 -10.33
C VAL A 622 -13.07 0.11 -11.39
N PRO A 623 -12.11 1.06 -11.33
CA PRO A 623 -11.19 1.27 -12.44
C PRO A 623 -10.04 0.27 -12.50
N HIS A 624 -9.92 -0.71 -11.61
CA HIS A 624 -8.76 -1.62 -11.56
C HIS A 624 -8.58 -2.43 -12.85
N GLY A 625 -9.49 -3.35 -13.11
CA GLY A 625 -9.53 -4.14 -14.34
C GLY A 625 -10.93 -4.65 -14.62
N TRP A 626 -11.16 -4.98 -15.90
CA TRP A 626 -12.49 -5.27 -16.41
C TRP A 626 -12.46 -6.30 -17.53
N LYS A 627 -13.60 -6.96 -17.72
CA LYS A 627 -13.80 -7.99 -18.74
C LYS A 627 -13.72 -7.46 -20.19
N ASN A 628 -13.95 -6.17 -20.40
CA ASN A 628 -13.92 -5.51 -21.71
C ASN A 628 -12.79 -4.50 -21.86
N LYS A 629 -12.41 -4.24 -23.13
CA LYS A 629 -11.35 -3.29 -23.46
C LYS A 629 -11.71 -1.89 -22.97
N ALA A 630 -10.68 -1.10 -22.65
CA ALA A 630 -10.81 0.29 -22.19
C ALA A 630 -11.78 0.47 -21.01
N LEU A 631 -11.95 -0.56 -20.17
CA LEU A 631 -12.85 -0.55 -19.01
C LEU A 631 -14.31 -0.25 -19.38
N LEU A 632 -14.73 -0.58 -20.61
CA LEU A 632 -16.07 -0.26 -21.12
C LEU A 632 -17.13 -1.21 -20.56
N VAL A 633 -18.22 -0.66 -20.03
CA VAL A 633 -19.42 -1.47 -19.75
C VAL A 633 -20.14 -1.83 -21.04
N ASN A 634 -20.87 -2.94 -21.04
CA ASN A 634 -21.75 -3.30 -22.15
C ASN A 634 -23.09 -3.81 -21.64
N LEU A 635 -24.12 -2.98 -21.67
CA LEU A 635 -25.46 -3.37 -21.23
C LEU A 635 -26.17 -4.38 -22.16
N ASN A 636 -25.54 -4.75 -23.28
CA ASN A 636 -25.98 -5.88 -24.09
C ASN A 636 -25.42 -7.22 -23.60
N ASP A 637 -24.37 -7.20 -22.78
CA ASP A 637 -23.68 -8.38 -22.26
C ASP A 637 -23.35 -8.18 -20.77
N VAL A 638 -24.40 -8.06 -19.95
CA VAL A 638 -24.28 -8.17 -18.49
C VAL A 638 -24.20 -9.64 -18.15
N GLY A 639 -23.22 -10.02 -17.34
CA GLY A 639 -22.94 -11.41 -17.01
C GLY A 639 -22.91 -11.69 -15.52
N PRO A 640 -22.23 -12.79 -15.11
CA PRO A 640 -22.15 -13.21 -13.72
C PRO A 640 -21.61 -12.15 -12.77
N GLU A 641 -20.82 -11.19 -13.27
CA GLU A 641 -20.30 -10.07 -12.49
C GLU A 641 -21.40 -9.16 -11.92
N ALA A 642 -22.64 -9.26 -12.44
CA ALA A 642 -23.83 -8.56 -11.97
C ALA A 642 -24.98 -9.55 -11.65
N GLY A 643 -24.67 -10.83 -11.43
CA GLY A 643 -25.64 -11.88 -11.13
C GLY A 643 -26.56 -12.24 -12.30
N GLN A 644 -26.12 -12.02 -13.55
CA GLN A 644 -26.85 -12.39 -14.76
C GLN A 644 -26.19 -13.57 -15.48
N VAL A 645 -26.92 -14.21 -16.38
CA VAL A 645 -26.29 -15.12 -17.35
C VAL A 645 -25.52 -14.29 -18.37
N ALA A 646 -24.32 -14.72 -18.78
CA ALA A 646 -23.57 -14.01 -19.81
C ALA A 646 -24.38 -13.84 -21.11
N GLY A 647 -24.24 -12.69 -21.77
CA GLY A 647 -25.06 -12.27 -22.92
C GLY A 647 -26.41 -11.65 -22.53
N THR A 648 -26.67 -11.37 -21.25
CA THR A 648 -27.94 -10.76 -20.83
C THR A 648 -27.96 -9.27 -21.13
N GLN A 649 -28.94 -8.84 -21.92
CA GLN A 649 -29.20 -7.43 -22.14
C GLN A 649 -30.06 -6.83 -21.01
N VAL A 650 -29.69 -5.66 -20.51
CA VAL A 650 -30.42 -4.92 -19.46
C VAL A 650 -30.86 -3.53 -19.91
N SER A 651 -31.81 -2.93 -19.21
CA SER A 651 -32.27 -1.57 -19.45
C SER A 651 -31.23 -0.52 -19.03
N SER A 652 -31.17 0.60 -19.76
CA SER A 652 -30.37 1.78 -19.41
C SER A 652 -31.27 2.87 -18.79
N PRO A 653 -30.82 3.62 -17.77
CA PRO A 653 -29.56 3.43 -17.04
C PRO A 653 -29.59 2.15 -16.19
N TYR A 654 -28.43 1.55 -15.95
CA TYR A 654 -28.26 0.36 -15.14
C TYR A 654 -27.30 0.61 -13.98
N THR A 655 -27.73 0.23 -12.78
CA THR A 655 -26.92 0.29 -11.56
C THR A 655 -26.95 -1.06 -10.89
N ARG A 656 -25.77 -1.63 -10.69
CA ARG A 656 -25.53 -2.87 -9.96
C ARG A 656 -24.10 -2.83 -9.45
N GLU A 657 -23.98 -2.71 -8.12
CA GLU A 657 -22.67 -2.75 -7.48
C GLU A 657 -21.94 -4.08 -7.78
N PRO A 658 -20.60 -4.07 -7.79
CA PRO A 658 -19.74 -2.89 -7.65
C PRO A 658 -19.45 -2.18 -8.98
N TYR A 659 -19.77 -2.80 -10.12
CA TYR A 659 -19.19 -2.42 -11.42
C TYR A 659 -20.05 -1.48 -12.26
N TYR A 660 -21.38 -1.49 -12.09
CA TYR A 660 -22.29 -0.68 -12.89
C TYR A 660 -22.88 0.44 -12.04
N LEU A 661 -22.65 1.69 -12.45
CA LEU A 661 -23.10 2.88 -11.72
C LEU A 661 -23.68 3.90 -12.70
N ASN A 662 -25.01 3.95 -12.81
CA ASN A 662 -25.73 4.71 -13.83
C ASN A 662 -25.21 4.44 -15.25
N SER A 663 -24.77 3.21 -15.48
CA SER A 663 -24.18 2.79 -16.75
C SER A 663 -25.22 2.85 -17.86
N MET A 664 -24.78 3.24 -19.05
CA MET A 664 -25.65 3.39 -20.22
C MET A 664 -25.12 2.58 -21.40
N LEU A 665 -23.80 2.53 -21.59
CA LEU A 665 -23.20 2.06 -22.82
C LEU A 665 -23.67 0.67 -23.30
N ARG A 666 -24.12 0.62 -24.56
CA ARG A 666 -24.47 -0.59 -25.30
C ARG A 666 -23.54 -0.74 -26.51
N ILE A 667 -22.79 -1.83 -26.57
CA ILE A 667 -21.85 -2.13 -27.65
C ILE A 667 -22.38 -3.34 -28.44
N VAL A 668 -22.42 -3.21 -29.76
CA VAL A 668 -22.77 -4.29 -30.70
C VAL A 668 -21.51 -4.96 -31.21
N ASN A 669 -20.52 -4.16 -31.60
CA ASN A 669 -19.23 -4.60 -32.09
C ASN A 669 -18.13 -3.79 -31.41
N PHE A 670 -17.12 -4.46 -30.84
CA PHE A 670 -15.93 -3.75 -30.38
C PHE A 670 -15.06 -3.41 -31.58
N ALA A 671 -14.88 -2.11 -31.84
CA ALA A 671 -14.03 -1.66 -32.92
C ALA A 671 -12.55 -1.67 -32.51
N GLN A 672 -11.68 -1.76 -33.52
CA GLN A 672 -10.28 -1.39 -33.35
C GLN A 672 -10.18 0.10 -33.01
N SER A 673 -9.24 0.45 -32.14
CA SER A 673 -8.94 1.82 -31.75
C SER A 673 -8.71 2.67 -33.00
N GLY A 674 -9.32 3.85 -33.03
CA GLY A 674 -9.25 4.71 -34.21
C GLY A 674 -10.33 4.46 -35.27
N ASN A 675 -11.18 3.44 -35.13
CA ASN A 675 -12.16 3.04 -36.15
C ASN A 675 -13.60 2.89 -35.63
N TRP A 676 -13.93 3.50 -34.49
CA TRP A 676 -15.27 3.45 -33.90
C TRP A 676 -16.30 4.19 -34.74
N LYS A 677 -17.49 3.62 -34.89
CA LYS A 677 -18.63 4.17 -35.63
C LYS A 677 -19.88 4.16 -34.77
N ALA A 678 -20.88 4.94 -35.18
CA ALA A 678 -22.17 4.93 -34.49
C ALA A 678 -22.84 3.55 -34.53
N SER A 679 -22.62 2.77 -35.60
CA SER A 679 -23.12 1.39 -35.75
C SER A 679 -22.51 0.39 -34.78
N ASP A 680 -21.38 0.72 -34.15
CA ASP A 680 -20.73 -0.14 -33.15
C ASP A 680 -21.43 -0.03 -31.79
N CYS A 681 -22.29 0.98 -31.61
CA CYS A 681 -22.97 1.28 -30.36
C CYS A 681 -24.50 1.27 -30.53
N GLY A 682 -25.20 0.36 -29.85
CA GLY A 682 -26.66 0.21 -29.92
C GLY A 682 -27.19 -0.26 -31.29
N GLY A 683 -28.52 -0.41 -31.40
CA GLY A 683 -29.20 -1.12 -32.49
C GLY A 683 -29.32 -0.46 -33.86
N GLY A 684 -28.36 0.36 -34.29
CA GLY A 684 -28.40 0.96 -35.63
C GLY A 684 -29.62 1.85 -35.89
N GLY A 685 -29.98 2.65 -34.89
CA GLY A 685 -30.99 3.68 -35.03
C GLY A 685 -30.47 4.89 -35.80
N GLY A 686 -31.19 5.45 -36.77
CA GLY A 686 -30.82 6.68 -37.48
C GLY A 686 -30.64 7.89 -36.53
N PRO A 687 -30.21 9.04 -37.06
CA PRO A 687 -29.59 10.15 -36.32
C PRO A 687 -30.45 10.75 -35.20
N THR A 688 -31.76 10.54 -35.26
CA THR A 688 -32.76 11.16 -34.37
C THR A 688 -33.58 10.16 -33.57
N GLN A 689 -33.42 8.84 -33.78
CA GLN A 689 -34.32 7.81 -33.24
C GLN A 689 -33.62 6.57 -32.67
N GLY A 690 -32.31 6.63 -32.44
CA GLY A 690 -31.54 5.57 -31.78
C GLY A 690 -31.45 5.70 -30.26
N TRP A 691 -31.22 4.57 -29.59
CA TRP A 691 -30.93 4.51 -28.14
C TRP A 691 -29.86 5.52 -27.72
N MET A 692 -28.73 5.61 -28.45
CA MET A 692 -27.63 6.52 -28.13
C MET A 692 -28.06 8.00 -28.20
N ALA A 693 -28.78 8.39 -29.26
CA ALA A 693 -29.23 9.76 -29.45
C ALA A 693 -30.24 10.20 -28.37
N GLY A 694 -31.12 9.28 -27.95
CA GLY A 694 -32.05 9.51 -26.84
C GLY A 694 -31.34 9.80 -25.52
N ASN A 695 -30.41 8.91 -25.11
CA ASN A 695 -29.67 9.08 -23.87
C ASN A 695 -28.76 10.33 -23.89
N CYS A 696 -28.16 10.68 -25.04
CA CYS A 696 -27.34 11.88 -25.13
C CYS A 696 -28.14 13.19 -25.10
N SER A 697 -29.40 13.17 -25.57
CA SER A 697 -30.24 14.37 -25.64
C SER A 697 -30.93 14.69 -24.31
N ASN A 698 -31.30 13.65 -23.57
CA ASN A 698 -31.88 13.77 -22.24
C ASN A 698 -31.28 12.71 -21.29
N PRO A 699 -30.00 12.88 -20.89
CA PRO A 699 -29.42 12.01 -19.89
C PRO A 699 -30.19 12.15 -18.56
N PRO A 700 -30.23 11.08 -17.74
CA PRO A 700 -30.94 11.06 -16.47
C PRO A 700 -30.47 12.09 -15.45
#